data_AF-A0A0R1P2M3-F1
#
_entry.id   AF-A0A0R1P2M3-F1
#
_cell.length_a   1.000
_cell.length_b   1.000
_cell.length_c   1.000
_cell.angle_alpha   90.00
_cell.angle_beta   90.00
_cell.angle_gamma   90.00
#
_symmetry.space_group_name_H-M   'P 1'
#
loop_
_entity.id
_entity.type
_entity.pdbx_description
1 polymer ?
#
loop_
_entity_poly.entity_id
_entity_poly.type
_entity_poly.pdbx_seq_one_letter_code
_entity_poly.pdbx_strand_id
1 'polypeptide(L)'
;MLASAAMYTMPSRDATVFADKTTELNSGITQQSSSGIFSGVTGIDSSQSNDSKGINGNSKQLKVGDSDQIATDPDTTPGAVTPIKTSTGYEMSNDNFKVDIGGNGTIQGLYLSDDAFNTNYVMNATDNPAQNTAGHEWVGDLIFRTQPGGTNDANNIWQKEYTNQSDATRNISISNNKVVVTYTPGTTNGGIQNMGVTETYSLDNNGHLKWDITVKNDSSHPLVIGDFGLPLPFKEWWQYSGADKTSQAYQQSVVYHSFVGQNSSYVYATRPSGIGNFLVMTPDDSTGAGFEYQDHWGEGSHTGDEAPWTQFNSGYDNGLSVYYIHSNAIKETNEGYLPNTSLTLAPQQSKTYSFKFSRSDIKNNTNSASSTSGDMTDTKYEDQLKSILYKENVMDAVSVPGMIVPKNNDGEAVGKLYLHTKVPASDISFEFQNQTNDYESQQTNANNDTKSSLGSNEQGNVTYDKTITKNGEQYHIYNFDFHSLGRNNVIVNYKINGTPMKTTLQYYVIDNPEKALSQHADFMLKTQWKDSSKFYNNIFDDWDFNTQAKRGNFNGASNWGSLGWGDDWGLTHGLFLAAQNANDPNKGQVEALSDYLEDGIWNGLMKNHHTDYKVPDWLTEQVVNGNGSNDYSWRGWAYPHIYNTYYEMYQIEKNYPNLIDYPESAKDYLLKAYNIMKSLYVNNAVNNNDGLEGESTDSGIISALKTEHLDNEASTIQDILKNKYDSFAQDPYPYTSEYPYDNTAEEGVYSLGNMYNNQKMKQMVDMKTRASRSVQPTWYQYSVPVTINGESWWQFQYTDSLAGTAMDNWLREQNNGMSQDQIGLAERANYAAKLGNLTHINSGQIDSNNIGAVAWYYQAELGDTTRQHYGVGEGTMHNGWIPLSGEADLSLFGALQVLSADVVNDPIFGLTGYGADVQDNGNSMSVTPEDGLRTRLNLIDQHLAYTFSGDKYTHADINKDGSSTTFDFQNVSKQAHNADLTIYNGNGFDNATYNVLFNGKVVTSFNGSDGVTKKQVELSVPVTAQDGKLQIVKSSTPTPAPNPNDNGGATTAATTTTNSGNSSSSSAAKPTNNANAQIKNNTNKLNVPKTAAKVGSAVYATNKISLYKGATFKKSQKIVTYKKAKRINRPMFIVKGFARSNDGVLRYKVKDVNHDAKTAGKTGYITANRRYVAPVYYRSLPKAKNITVISKNGVNAYRTESFKGKLKHYKLGTHLKVKKIVNYHLTSRYLLMNGSYITGNKKLIIQGNY
;
A
#
# COMPACT_ATOMS: atom_id res chain seq x y z
N MET A 1 24.04 -28.65 -13.15
CA MET A 1 24.52 -28.06 -14.42
C MET A 1 23.32 -27.32 -14.98
N LEU A 2 23.46 -26.02 -15.27
CA LEU A 2 22.39 -25.11 -15.73
C LEU A 2 21.27 -24.82 -14.70
N ALA A 3 20.59 -23.68 -14.70
CA ALA A 3 20.99 -22.26 -14.89
C ALA A 3 19.71 -21.40 -14.97
N SER A 4 19.64 -20.30 -14.23
CA SER A 4 18.88 -19.08 -14.58
C SER A 4 19.28 -17.91 -13.66
N ALA A 5 20.45 -17.33 -13.89
CA ALA A 5 20.81 -16.00 -13.41
C ALA A 5 21.31 -15.20 -14.63
N ALA A 6 20.83 -13.97 -14.80
CA ALA A 6 20.84 -13.32 -16.11
C ALA A 6 22.22 -12.82 -16.56
N MET A 7 22.66 -13.23 -17.75
CA MET A 7 23.74 -12.55 -18.47
C MET A 7 23.18 -11.46 -19.39
N TYR A 8 23.56 -10.20 -19.14
CA TYR A 8 23.57 -9.15 -20.15
C TYR A 8 24.87 -8.35 -20.13
N THR A 9 25.95 -8.96 -20.62
CA THR A 9 27.17 -8.21 -20.98
C THR A 9 26.90 -7.34 -22.20
N MET A 10 26.92 -6.01 -22.06
CA MET A 10 26.94 -5.13 -23.22
C MET A 10 28.27 -5.26 -23.99
N PRO A 11 28.27 -5.36 -25.34
CA PRO A 11 29.50 -5.50 -26.11
C PRO A 11 30.24 -4.17 -26.25
N SER A 12 31.56 -4.22 -26.08
CA SER A 12 32.45 -3.10 -26.39
C SER A 12 32.33 -2.71 -27.87
N ARG A 13 32.13 -1.41 -28.13
CA ARG A 13 32.22 -0.86 -29.49
C ARG A 13 33.68 -0.70 -29.88
N ASP A 14 34.12 -1.47 -30.88
CA ASP A 14 35.20 -1.05 -31.76
C ASP A 14 34.75 -1.07 -33.22
N ALA A 15 35.23 -0.10 -33.99
CA ALA A 15 34.78 0.14 -35.36
C ALA A 15 35.87 -0.27 -36.36
N THR A 16 35.50 -0.94 -37.47
CA THR A 16 35.95 -0.58 -38.84
C THR A 16 35.36 -1.46 -39.96
N VAL A 17 34.75 -0.78 -40.94
CA VAL A 17 34.81 -0.98 -42.41
C VAL A 17 34.41 -2.33 -43.06
N PHE A 18 33.53 -2.19 -44.07
CA PHE A 18 33.08 -3.15 -45.08
C PHE A 18 34.16 -4.05 -45.74
N ALA A 19 33.78 -5.31 -46.02
CA ALA A 19 34.16 -6.01 -47.24
C ALA A 19 33.06 -7.00 -47.70
N ASP A 20 32.86 -7.08 -49.01
CA ASP A 20 31.84 -7.88 -49.72
C ASP A 20 32.43 -9.18 -50.29
N LYS A 21 31.69 -10.31 -50.26
CA LYS A 21 31.70 -11.35 -51.32
C LYS A 21 30.77 -12.57 -51.10
N THR A 22 29.96 -12.77 -52.14
CA THR A 22 29.24 -13.97 -52.63
C THR A 22 29.99 -15.31 -52.67
N THR A 23 29.29 -16.43 -52.39
CA THR A 23 28.98 -17.60 -53.30
C THR A 23 28.19 -18.67 -52.50
N GLU A 24 27.00 -19.13 -52.92
CA GLU A 24 26.70 -20.27 -53.83
C GLU A 24 27.15 -21.66 -53.30
N LEU A 25 26.41 -22.79 -53.41
CA LEU A 25 25.16 -23.12 -54.12
C LEU A 25 24.55 -24.48 -53.63
N ASN A 26 23.28 -24.71 -54.01
CA ASN A 26 22.55 -25.97 -54.30
C ASN A 26 21.68 -26.66 -53.22
N SER A 27 20.55 -27.33 -53.55
CA SER A 27 19.52 -27.20 -54.62
C SER A 27 18.42 -28.28 -54.41
N GLY A 28 17.16 -28.03 -54.79
CA GLY A 28 16.12 -29.08 -54.82
C GLY A 28 14.67 -28.60 -54.75
N ILE A 29 13.97 -28.59 -55.90
CA ILE A 29 12.55 -28.18 -56.05
C ILE A 29 11.78 -29.27 -56.81
N THR A 30 10.55 -29.61 -56.42
CA THR A 30 9.41 -29.79 -57.38
C THR A 30 8.03 -29.88 -56.72
N GLN A 31 6.99 -29.52 -57.49
CA GLN A 31 5.56 -29.49 -57.14
C GLN A 31 4.79 -30.69 -57.72
N GLN A 32 3.59 -31.02 -57.21
CA GLN A 32 2.33 -31.07 -58.01
C GLN A 32 1.06 -31.50 -57.21
N SER A 33 -0.02 -30.70 -57.35
CA SER A 33 -1.45 -31.00 -57.72
C SER A 33 -2.05 -32.43 -57.61
N SER A 34 -3.37 -32.69 -57.43
CA SER A 34 -4.60 -31.87 -57.22
C SER A 34 -5.89 -32.72 -56.98
N SER A 35 -6.94 -32.12 -56.38
CA SER A 35 -8.41 -32.31 -56.62
C SER A 35 -9.13 -33.68 -56.53
N GLY A 36 -10.23 -33.79 -55.76
CA GLY A 36 -11.20 -34.92 -55.81
C GLY A 36 -12.44 -34.71 -54.91
N ILE A 37 -13.68 -35.02 -55.37
CA ILE A 37 -14.95 -34.44 -54.85
C ILE A 37 -16.24 -35.33 -55.06
N PHE A 38 -17.21 -35.23 -54.13
CA PHE A 38 -18.69 -35.51 -54.18
C PHE A 38 -19.35 -36.91 -53.91
N SER A 39 -20.58 -36.80 -53.36
CA SER A 39 -21.74 -37.73 -53.24
C SER A 39 -21.82 -38.70 -52.04
N GLY A 40 -22.99 -39.06 -51.47
CA GLY A 40 -24.32 -38.41 -51.52
C GLY A 40 -25.59 -39.32 -51.38
N VAL A 41 -26.40 -39.05 -50.33
CA VAL A 41 -27.90 -39.18 -50.26
C VAL A 41 -28.56 -40.54 -49.87
N THR A 42 -29.77 -40.43 -49.24
CA THR A 42 -30.83 -41.41 -48.85
C THR A 42 -30.70 -42.09 -47.46
N GLY A 43 -31.75 -42.32 -46.66
CA GLY A 43 -33.16 -41.86 -46.71
C GLY A 43 -34.13 -42.61 -45.75
N ILE A 44 -34.74 -41.88 -44.79
CA ILE A 44 -36.18 -41.75 -44.43
C ILE A 44 -37.09 -43.00 -44.08
N ASP A 45 -37.84 -42.86 -42.96
CA ASP A 45 -39.11 -43.54 -42.54
C ASP A 45 -39.11 -45.04 -42.12
N SER A 46 -40.08 -45.58 -41.33
CA SER A 46 -41.32 -45.03 -40.71
C SER A 46 -41.90 -45.90 -39.53
N SER A 47 -42.71 -45.23 -38.68
CA SER A 47 -44.00 -45.67 -38.05
C SER A 47 -44.21 -46.98 -37.22
N GLN A 48 -44.91 -46.80 -36.07
CA GLN A 48 -46.04 -47.62 -35.53
C GLN A 48 -45.77 -49.08 -35.03
N SER A 49 -46.54 -49.69 -34.10
CA SER A 49 -47.54 -49.23 -33.10
C SER A 49 -47.96 -50.37 -32.14
N ASN A 50 -48.46 -50.01 -30.95
CA ASN A 50 -49.52 -50.66 -30.14
C ASN A 50 -49.35 -51.99 -29.36
N ASP A 51 -49.88 -51.93 -28.13
CA ASP A 51 -50.64 -52.94 -27.35
C ASP A 51 -50.01 -54.32 -27.04
N SER A 52 -49.92 -54.77 -25.78
CA SER A 52 -51.10 -54.99 -24.91
C SER A 52 -50.73 -55.43 -23.47
N LYS A 53 -51.75 -55.54 -22.60
CA LYS A 53 -51.68 -55.77 -21.14
C LYS A 53 -51.35 -57.22 -20.74
N GLY A 54 -50.65 -57.41 -19.61
CA GLY A 54 -50.57 -58.68 -18.87
C GLY A 54 -49.96 -58.49 -17.47
N ILE A 55 -50.60 -59.01 -16.42
CA ILE A 55 -50.30 -58.69 -15.00
C ILE A 55 -49.91 -59.95 -14.21
N ASN A 56 -48.98 -59.76 -13.25
CA ASN A 56 -48.58 -60.61 -12.11
C ASN A 56 -47.75 -61.89 -12.33
N GLY A 57 -46.70 -62.02 -11.48
CA GLY A 57 -45.88 -63.22 -11.33
C GLY A 57 -44.52 -62.95 -10.65
N ASN A 58 -44.52 -62.64 -9.34
CA ASN A 58 -43.31 -62.21 -8.61
C ASN A 58 -42.21 -63.28 -8.53
N SER A 59 -41.04 -62.99 -9.12
CA SER A 59 -39.72 -63.33 -8.54
C SER A 59 -38.60 -62.55 -9.25
N LYS A 60 -38.41 -61.27 -8.87
CA LYS A 60 -37.22 -60.51 -9.27
C LYS A 60 -36.32 -60.27 -8.07
N GLN A 61 -35.08 -60.71 -8.19
CA GLN A 61 -33.96 -60.04 -7.53
C GLN A 61 -34.05 -58.55 -7.87
N LEU A 62 -33.97 -57.69 -6.85
CA LEU A 62 -33.66 -56.29 -7.07
C LEU A 62 -32.20 -56.20 -7.52
N LYS A 63 -31.98 -56.15 -8.83
CA LYS A 63 -30.83 -55.40 -9.34
C LYS A 63 -31.08 -53.94 -8.95
N VAL A 64 -30.35 -53.47 -7.95
CA VAL A 64 -30.08 -52.04 -7.80
C VAL A 64 -29.37 -51.60 -9.09
N GLY A 65 -29.77 -50.47 -9.66
CA GLY A 65 -29.09 -49.92 -10.83
C GLY A 65 -27.82 -49.20 -10.39
N ASP A 66 -26.70 -49.49 -11.04
CA ASP A 66 -25.39 -48.86 -10.79
C ASP A 66 -25.32 -47.44 -11.37
N SER A 67 -26.30 -46.58 -11.04
CA SER A 67 -26.40 -45.22 -11.55
C SER A 67 -26.96 -44.28 -10.46
N ASP A 68 -26.05 -43.76 -9.62
CA ASP A 68 -26.07 -42.43 -8.98
C ASP A 68 -24.82 -42.22 -8.08
N GLN A 69 -23.65 -42.60 -8.61
CA GLN A 69 -22.31 -42.48 -7.98
C GLN A 69 -21.61 -41.18 -8.41
N ILE A 70 -22.33 -40.06 -8.29
CA ILE A 70 -21.82 -38.72 -8.62
C ILE A 70 -22.31 -37.76 -7.55
N ALA A 71 -21.46 -36.83 -7.14
CA ALA A 71 -21.93 -35.60 -6.50
C ALA A 71 -22.84 -34.83 -7.49
N THR A 72 -23.77 -34.04 -6.95
CA THR A 72 -24.71 -33.25 -7.76
C THR A 72 -24.70 -31.81 -7.26
N ASP A 73 -24.76 -30.85 -8.18
CA ASP A 73 -24.96 -29.43 -7.85
C ASP A 73 -26.17 -29.27 -6.90
N PRO A 74 -25.97 -28.84 -5.65
CA PRO A 74 -27.05 -28.67 -4.68
C PRO A 74 -27.90 -27.42 -4.99
N ASP A 75 -27.34 -26.46 -5.72
CA ASP A 75 -27.97 -25.19 -6.06
C ASP A 75 -28.64 -25.31 -7.43
N THR A 76 -29.84 -25.90 -7.47
CA THR A 76 -30.60 -26.04 -8.72
C THR A 76 -31.05 -24.71 -9.35
N THR A 77 -30.72 -23.57 -8.74
CA THR A 77 -30.98 -22.23 -9.29
C THR A 77 -30.21 -22.02 -10.60
N PRO A 78 -30.88 -21.64 -11.70
CA PRO A 78 -30.16 -21.34 -12.93
C PRO A 78 -29.22 -20.14 -12.79
N GLY A 79 -28.00 -20.27 -13.34
CA GLY A 79 -27.07 -19.17 -13.51
C GLY A 79 -27.69 -18.03 -14.35
N ALA A 80 -27.26 -16.79 -14.08
CA ALA A 80 -27.80 -15.60 -14.74
C ALA A 80 -27.38 -15.49 -16.22
N VAL A 81 -26.25 -16.10 -16.58
CA VAL A 81 -25.68 -16.12 -17.93
C VAL A 81 -25.55 -17.57 -18.40
N THR A 82 -26.08 -17.88 -19.59
CA THR A 82 -25.86 -19.18 -20.23
C THR A 82 -24.42 -19.27 -20.76
N PRO A 83 -23.62 -20.28 -20.36
CA PRO A 83 -22.28 -20.48 -20.91
C PRO A 83 -22.30 -20.81 -22.42
N ILE A 84 -21.25 -20.40 -23.12
CA ILE A 84 -21.04 -20.69 -24.54
C ILE A 84 -19.94 -21.75 -24.65
N LYS A 85 -20.22 -22.87 -25.32
CA LYS A 85 -19.19 -23.88 -25.61
C LYS A 85 -18.28 -23.39 -26.75
N THR A 86 -16.97 -23.46 -26.55
CA THR A 86 -15.94 -23.09 -27.54
C THR A 86 -15.22 -24.34 -28.08
N SER A 87 -14.21 -24.13 -28.93
CA SER A 87 -13.32 -25.22 -29.40
C SER A 87 -12.35 -25.72 -28.32
N THR A 88 -12.14 -24.95 -27.25
CA THR A 88 -11.13 -25.23 -26.20
C THR A 88 -11.74 -25.39 -24.80
N GLY A 89 -13.06 -25.26 -24.67
CA GLY A 89 -13.78 -25.37 -23.40
C GLY A 89 -15.09 -24.59 -23.41
N TYR A 90 -15.23 -23.63 -22.49
CA TYR A 90 -16.45 -22.85 -22.28
C TYR A 90 -16.12 -21.39 -21.94
N GLU A 91 -16.99 -20.45 -22.34
CA GLU A 91 -16.90 -19.03 -21.99
C GLU A 91 -18.18 -18.55 -21.30
N MET A 92 -18.03 -17.66 -20.32
CA MET A 92 -19.12 -16.92 -19.69
C MET A 92 -18.74 -15.44 -19.58
N SER A 93 -19.69 -14.52 -19.80
CA SER A 93 -19.45 -13.10 -19.54
C SER A 93 -20.70 -12.34 -19.12
N ASN A 94 -20.50 -11.39 -18.20
CA ASN A 94 -21.46 -10.36 -17.82
C ASN A 94 -20.75 -8.99 -17.80
N ASP A 95 -21.45 -7.93 -17.40
CA ASP A 95 -20.88 -6.58 -17.35
C ASP A 95 -19.68 -6.45 -16.37
N ASN A 96 -19.44 -7.42 -15.47
CA ASN A 96 -18.35 -7.45 -14.48
C ASN A 96 -17.16 -8.34 -14.87
N PHE A 97 -17.42 -9.48 -15.49
CA PHE A 97 -16.45 -10.54 -15.76
C PHE A 97 -16.52 -11.08 -17.19
N LYS A 98 -15.36 -11.51 -17.71
CA LYS A 98 -15.24 -12.55 -18.73
C LYS A 98 -14.45 -13.70 -18.12
N VAL A 99 -14.98 -14.91 -18.25
CA VAL A 99 -14.43 -16.13 -17.65
C VAL A 99 -14.29 -17.19 -18.74
N ASP A 100 -13.07 -17.69 -18.91
CA ASP A 100 -12.71 -18.70 -19.90
C ASP A 100 -12.33 -19.98 -19.13
N ILE A 101 -13.11 -21.03 -19.33
CA ILE A 101 -12.94 -22.35 -18.70
C ILE A 101 -12.36 -23.30 -19.75
N GLY A 102 -11.23 -23.93 -19.44
CA GLY A 102 -10.48 -24.78 -20.36
C GLY A 102 -11.05 -26.20 -20.53
N GLY A 103 -10.37 -26.99 -21.35
CA GLY A 103 -10.74 -28.37 -21.67
C GLY A 103 -10.72 -29.32 -20.46
N ASN A 104 -9.99 -28.97 -19.40
CA ASN A 104 -9.90 -29.73 -18.15
C ASN A 104 -10.93 -29.26 -17.11
N GLY A 105 -11.80 -28.30 -17.46
CA GLY A 105 -12.82 -27.76 -16.55
C GLY A 105 -12.33 -26.64 -15.63
N THR A 106 -11.03 -26.37 -15.61
CA THR A 106 -10.39 -25.31 -14.82
C THR A 106 -10.49 -23.94 -15.49
N ILE A 107 -10.42 -22.88 -14.69
CA ILE A 107 -10.41 -21.49 -15.16
C ILE A 107 -9.04 -21.17 -15.77
N GLN A 108 -9.02 -20.94 -17.09
CA GLN A 108 -7.82 -20.54 -17.84
C GLN A 108 -7.79 -19.03 -18.12
N GLY A 109 -8.90 -18.33 -17.86
CA GLY A 109 -8.99 -16.88 -17.99
C GLY A 109 -10.01 -16.30 -17.02
N LEU A 110 -9.57 -15.36 -16.19
CA LEU A 110 -10.42 -14.58 -15.30
C LEU A 110 -10.12 -13.10 -15.51
N TYR A 111 -11.00 -12.43 -16.25
CA TYR A 111 -10.84 -11.04 -16.67
C TYR A 111 -11.95 -10.18 -16.06
N LEU A 112 -11.58 -8.95 -15.68
CA LEU A 112 -12.54 -7.92 -15.33
C LEU A 112 -13.07 -7.25 -16.61
N SER A 113 -14.39 -7.24 -16.81
CA SER A 113 -15.02 -6.57 -17.96
C SER A 113 -14.76 -5.07 -17.93
N ASP A 114 -14.59 -4.48 -19.12
CA ASP A 114 -14.16 -3.09 -19.37
C ASP A 114 -12.79 -2.70 -18.77
N ASP A 115 -11.90 -3.67 -18.54
CA ASP A 115 -10.52 -3.39 -18.13
C ASP A 115 -9.61 -3.03 -19.32
N ALA A 116 -9.01 -1.84 -19.26
CA ALA A 116 -8.22 -1.26 -20.34
C ALA A 116 -6.92 -2.01 -20.68
N PHE A 117 -6.42 -2.86 -19.78
CA PHE A 117 -5.23 -3.69 -20.02
C PHE A 117 -5.56 -5.14 -20.39
N ASN A 118 -6.83 -5.57 -20.26
CA ASN A 118 -7.26 -6.95 -20.45
C ASN A 118 -6.40 -7.95 -19.65
N THR A 119 -6.11 -7.63 -18.38
CA THR A 119 -5.30 -8.50 -17.51
C THR A 119 -6.05 -9.78 -17.19
N ASN A 120 -5.40 -10.92 -17.41
CA ASN A 120 -5.83 -12.19 -16.86
C ASN A 120 -5.33 -12.28 -15.41
N TYR A 121 -6.21 -12.49 -14.45
CA TYR A 121 -5.85 -12.52 -13.02
C TYR A 121 -5.26 -13.87 -12.57
N VAL A 122 -5.35 -14.91 -13.41
CA VAL A 122 -4.87 -16.27 -13.13
C VAL A 122 -3.83 -16.72 -14.15
N MET A 123 -2.93 -17.61 -13.77
CA MET A 123 -2.01 -18.28 -14.70
C MET A 123 -2.78 -19.25 -15.62
N ASN A 124 -2.22 -19.55 -16.80
CA ASN A 124 -2.79 -20.53 -17.73
C ASN A 124 -1.72 -21.18 -18.61
N ALA A 125 -2.08 -22.27 -19.29
CA ALA A 125 -1.17 -23.05 -20.12
C ALA A 125 -0.60 -22.31 -21.36
N THR A 126 -1.16 -21.14 -21.73
CA THR A 126 -0.69 -20.35 -22.88
C THR A 126 0.34 -19.30 -22.47
N ASP A 127 0.09 -18.59 -21.37
CA ASP A 127 0.96 -17.56 -20.82
C ASP A 127 2.11 -18.17 -19.99
N ASN A 128 1.85 -19.32 -19.35
CA ASN A 128 2.76 -20.02 -18.44
C ASN A 128 2.96 -21.49 -18.90
N PRO A 129 3.56 -21.74 -20.07
CA PRO A 129 3.62 -23.07 -20.68
C PRO A 129 4.53 -24.06 -19.93
N ALA A 130 5.42 -23.59 -19.06
CA ALA A 130 6.28 -24.47 -18.26
C ALA A 130 5.52 -25.19 -17.13
N GLN A 131 4.46 -24.55 -16.61
CA GLN A 131 3.53 -25.10 -15.63
C GLN A 131 2.46 -26.02 -16.26
N ASN A 132 2.41 -26.14 -17.60
CA ASN A 132 1.49 -27.03 -18.31
C ASN A 132 2.01 -28.49 -18.34
N THR A 133 2.16 -29.08 -17.15
CA THR A 133 2.57 -30.46 -16.91
C THR A 133 1.38 -31.39 -16.70
N ALA A 134 1.62 -32.68 -16.42
CA ALA A 134 0.56 -33.61 -16.02
C ALA A 134 0.07 -33.38 -14.57
N GLY A 135 0.93 -32.83 -13.71
CA GLY A 135 0.63 -32.36 -12.36
C GLY A 135 0.36 -30.86 -12.35
N HIS A 136 -0.53 -30.39 -13.23
CA HIS A 136 -0.92 -28.99 -13.29
C HIS A 136 -1.88 -28.64 -12.15
N GLU A 137 -1.80 -27.43 -11.61
CA GLU A 137 -2.64 -26.96 -10.50
C GLU A 137 -3.33 -25.63 -10.85
N TRP A 138 -4.08 -25.62 -11.97
CA TRP A 138 -4.79 -24.43 -12.44
C TRP A 138 -5.96 -24.10 -11.49
N VAL A 139 -6.45 -22.84 -11.47
CA VAL A 139 -7.61 -22.49 -10.65
C VAL A 139 -8.82 -23.35 -11.04
N GLY A 140 -9.25 -24.22 -10.13
CA GLY A 140 -10.27 -25.25 -10.37
C GLY A 140 -9.76 -26.68 -10.21
N ASP A 141 -8.45 -26.92 -10.27
CA ASP A 141 -7.89 -28.14 -9.72
C ASP A 141 -8.02 -28.13 -8.19
N LEU A 142 -8.10 -29.31 -7.58
CA LEU A 142 -8.39 -29.53 -6.16
C LEU A 142 -7.55 -30.67 -5.61
N ILE A 143 -7.03 -30.46 -4.39
CA ILE A 143 -6.15 -31.38 -3.68
C ILE A 143 -6.88 -31.93 -2.45
N PHE A 144 -6.93 -33.25 -2.31
CA PHE A 144 -7.53 -33.91 -1.16
C PHE A 144 -6.60 -34.92 -0.51
N ARG A 145 -6.75 -35.08 0.81
CA ARG A 145 -6.23 -36.25 1.54
C ARG A 145 -7.35 -36.90 2.33
N THR A 146 -7.64 -38.17 2.07
CA THR A 146 -8.79 -38.88 2.66
C THR A 146 -8.38 -40.16 3.41
N GLN A 147 -9.26 -40.66 4.29
CA GLN A 147 -9.14 -41.98 4.90
C GLN A 147 -10.52 -42.55 5.29
N PRO A 148 -10.68 -43.88 5.42
CA PRO A 148 -11.88 -44.48 6.01
C PRO A 148 -12.09 -44.01 7.45
N GLY A 149 -13.31 -43.60 7.77
CA GLY A 149 -13.69 -43.17 9.12
C GLY A 149 -14.15 -44.31 10.02
N GLY A 150 -13.86 -44.19 11.31
CA GLY A 150 -14.23 -45.17 12.34
C GLY A 150 -13.20 -46.26 12.60
N THR A 151 -12.06 -46.26 11.90
CA THR A 151 -10.89 -47.07 12.24
C THR A 151 -9.90 -46.25 13.06
N ASN A 152 -9.72 -46.59 14.35
CA ASN A 152 -8.67 -46.02 15.21
C ASN A 152 -7.31 -46.69 14.97
N ASP A 153 -7.00 -47.05 13.72
CA ASP A 153 -5.76 -47.74 13.39
C ASP A 153 -4.65 -46.71 13.16
N ALA A 154 -3.58 -46.81 13.95
CA ALA A 154 -2.40 -45.94 13.83
C ALA A 154 -1.64 -46.14 12.49
N ASN A 155 -2.07 -47.10 11.67
CA ASN A 155 -1.53 -47.38 10.34
C ASN A 155 -2.41 -46.84 9.19
N ASN A 156 -3.48 -46.07 9.46
CA ASN A 156 -4.26 -45.42 8.40
C ASN A 156 -3.41 -44.37 7.67
N ILE A 157 -2.90 -44.72 6.49
CA ILE A 157 -2.19 -43.79 5.60
C ILE A 157 -3.22 -42.92 4.88
N TRP A 158 -3.07 -41.60 4.97
CA TRP A 158 -3.86 -40.64 4.19
C TRP A 158 -3.69 -40.88 2.69
N GLN A 159 -4.79 -41.11 1.96
CA GLN A 159 -4.78 -41.27 0.52
C GLN A 159 -4.87 -39.90 -0.15
N LYS A 160 -3.84 -39.55 -0.94
CA LYS A 160 -3.84 -38.37 -1.80
C LYS A 160 -4.78 -38.60 -3.00
N GLU A 161 -5.68 -37.66 -3.25
CA GLU A 161 -6.64 -37.68 -4.36
C GLU A 161 -6.68 -36.29 -5.01
N TYR A 162 -6.45 -36.22 -6.32
CA TYR A 162 -6.30 -34.98 -7.09
C TYR A 162 -7.23 -34.96 -8.31
N THR A 163 -7.81 -33.80 -8.63
CA THR A 163 -8.65 -33.66 -9.84
C THR A 163 -7.83 -33.61 -11.13
N ASN A 164 -6.59 -33.10 -11.11
CA ASN A 164 -5.70 -33.08 -12.28
C ASN A 164 -5.41 -34.50 -12.80
N GLN A 165 -5.25 -35.49 -11.91
CA GLN A 165 -5.01 -36.91 -12.23
C GLN A 165 -6.28 -37.72 -12.56
N SER A 166 -7.44 -37.07 -12.74
CA SER A 166 -8.76 -37.72 -12.82
C SER A 166 -9.44 -37.70 -14.19
N ASP A 167 -8.70 -37.46 -15.27
CA ASP A 167 -9.21 -37.34 -16.65
C ASP A 167 -10.15 -38.46 -17.11
N ALA A 168 -9.84 -39.72 -16.78
CA ALA A 168 -10.65 -40.88 -17.19
C ALA A 168 -12.07 -40.88 -16.60
N THR A 169 -12.29 -40.09 -15.55
CA THR A 169 -13.56 -39.96 -14.81
C THR A 169 -14.13 -38.54 -14.82
N ARG A 170 -13.45 -37.59 -15.48
CA ARG A 170 -13.85 -36.19 -15.62
C ARG A 170 -14.95 -36.05 -16.67
N ASN A 171 -16.04 -35.36 -16.35
CA ASN A 171 -17.07 -34.96 -17.31
C ASN A 171 -17.35 -33.46 -17.17
N ILE A 172 -17.45 -32.75 -18.29
CA ILE A 172 -17.72 -31.30 -18.30
C ILE A 172 -18.94 -31.03 -19.18
N SER A 173 -19.96 -30.41 -18.58
CA SER A 173 -21.25 -30.15 -19.22
C SER A 173 -21.76 -28.74 -18.92
N ILE A 174 -22.82 -28.32 -19.62
CA ILE A 174 -23.62 -27.17 -19.24
C ILE A 174 -24.93 -27.71 -18.64
N SER A 175 -25.24 -27.30 -17.41
CA SER A 175 -26.51 -27.58 -16.76
C SER A 175 -27.02 -26.30 -16.08
N ASN A 176 -28.32 -26.01 -16.17
CA ASN A 176 -28.95 -24.85 -15.52
C ASN A 176 -28.18 -23.51 -15.70
N ASN A 177 -27.68 -23.19 -16.90
CA ASN A 177 -26.83 -22.01 -17.15
C ASN A 177 -25.55 -21.94 -16.29
N LYS A 178 -24.96 -23.09 -15.95
CA LYS A 178 -23.67 -23.20 -15.26
C LYS A 178 -22.76 -24.15 -16.03
N VAL A 179 -21.44 -23.99 -15.91
CA VAL A 179 -20.50 -25.04 -16.33
C VAL A 179 -20.31 -25.97 -15.14
N VAL A 180 -20.59 -27.26 -15.34
CA VAL A 180 -20.53 -28.28 -14.30
C VAL A 180 -19.44 -29.29 -14.67
N VAL A 181 -18.47 -29.46 -13.77
CA VAL A 181 -17.38 -30.42 -13.87
C VAL A 181 -17.62 -31.51 -12.82
N THR A 182 -17.72 -32.77 -13.23
CA THR A 182 -17.92 -33.89 -12.31
C THR A 182 -16.78 -34.90 -12.41
N TYR A 183 -16.38 -35.44 -11.27
CA TYR A 183 -15.40 -36.52 -11.15
C TYR A 183 -16.08 -37.67 -10.40
N THR A 184 -16.23 -38.80 -11.06
CA THR A 184 -16.73 -40.03 -10.42
C THR A 184 -15.57 -40.83 -9.82
N PRO A 185 -15.75 -41.58 -8.73
CA PRO A 185 -14.74 -42.50 -8.21
C PRO A 185 -14.11 -43.39 -9.30
N GLY A 186 -12.78 -43.30 -9.44
CA GLY A 186 -11.99 -44.02 -10.45
C GLY A 186 -11.04 -45.07 -9.86
N THR A 187 -10.08 -45.53 -10.66
CA THR A 187 -9.02 -46.45 -10.25
C THR A 187 -7.61 -45.95 -10.61
N THR A 188 -7.49 -44.69 -11.04
CA THR A 188 -6.18 -44.06 -11.32
C THR A 188 -5.51 -43.73 -10.00
N ASN A 189 -4.26 -44.18 -9.80
CA ASN A 189 -3.48 -43.82 -8.62
C ASN A 189 -3.31 -42.30 -8.52
N GLY A 190 -3.66 -41.72 -7.38
CA GLY A 190 -3.66 -40.26 -7.16
C GLY A 190 -4.86 -39.53 -7.77
N GLY A 191 -5.68 -40.16 -8.60
CA GLY A 191 -6.99 -39.62 -8.99
C GLY A 191 -8.04 -39.73 -7.87
N ILE A 192 -9.19 -39.10 -8.08
CA ILE A 192 -10.39 -39.21 -7.24
C ILE A 192 -10.86 -40.69 -7.22
N GLN A 193 -10.96 -41.27 -6.03
CA GLN A 193 -11.18 -42.70 -5.80
C GLN A 193 -12.22 -43.01 -4.71
N ASN A 194 -12.34 -42.18 -3.67
CA ASN A 194 -13.19 -42.48 -2.49
C ASN A 194 -14.50 -41.68 -2.41
N MET A 195 -14.66 -40.67 -3.28
CA MET A 195 -15.79 -39.74 -3.26
C MET A 195 -16.16 -39.26 -4.67
N GLY A 196 -17.41 -38.87 -4.87
CA GLY A 196 -17.81 -38.05 -6.01
C GLY A 196 -17.46 -36.60 -5.74
N VAL A 197 -16.83 -35.93 -6.71
CA VAL A 197 -16.54 -34.49 -6.66
C VAL A 197 -17.32 -33.78 -7.77
N THR A 198 -17.86 -32.61 -7.49
CA THR A 198 -18.54 -31.78 -8.49
C THR A 198 -18.25 -30.31 -8.24
N GLU A 199 -17.63 -29.68 -9.23
CA GLU A 199 -17.45 -28.24 -9.29
C GLU A 199 -18.49 -27.62 -10.20
N THR A 200 -18.86 -26.38 -9.92
CA THR A 200 -19.85 -25.66 -10.69
C THR A 200 -19.52 -24.18 -10.74
N TYR A 201 -19.38 -23.64 -11.94
CA TYR A 201 -19.05 -22.25 -12.22
C TYR A 201 -20.25 -21.53 -12.81
N SER A 202 -20.59 -20.37 -12.25
CA SER A 202 -21.70 -19.55 -12.73
C SER A 202 -21.47 -18.06 -12.54
N LEU A 203 -22.06 -17.24 -13.41
CA LEU A 203 -22.21 -15.81 -13.18
C LEU A 203 -23.59 -15.55 -12.54
N ASP A 204 -23.62 -14.92 -11.37
CA ASP A 204 -24.86 -14.69 -10.62
C ASP A 204 -25.54 -13.34 -10.98
N ASN A 205 -26.76 -13.13 -10.47
CA ASN A 205 -27.53 -11.90 -10.72
C ASN A 205 -27.02 -10.67 -9.93
N ASN A 206 -26.15 -10.87 -8.93
CA ASN A 206 -25.52 -9.79 -8.18
C ASN A 206 -24.23 -9.32 -8.86
N GLY A 207 -23.73 -10.10 -9.83
CA GLY A 207 -22.59 -9.78 -10.68
C GLY A 207 -21.30 -10.49 -10.28
N HIS A 208 -21.36 -11.52 -9.43
CA HIS A 208 -20.22 -12.35 -9.04
C HIS A 208 -19.93 -13.45 -10.07
N LEU A 209 -18.70 -13.96 -10.07
CA LEU A 209 -18.43 -15.34 -10.45
C LEU A 209 -18.52 -16.20 -9.19
N LYS A 210 -19.42 -17.20 -9.17
CA LYS A 210 -19.60 -18.16 -8.09
C LYS A 210 -18.98 -19.50 -8.49
N TRP A 211 -18.18 -20.06 -7.59
CA TRP A 211 -17.59 -21.40 -7.69
C TRP A 211 -18.12 -22.24 -6.53
N ASP A 212 -18.91 -23.27 -6.84
CA ASP A 212 -19.45 -24.23 -5.88
C ASP A 212 -18.68 -25.56 -6.02
N ILE A 213 -18.21 -26.12 -4.91
CA ILE A 213 -17.49 -27.40 -4.86
C ILE A 213 -18.25 -28.34 -3.93
N THR A 214 -18.72 -29.46 -4.45
CA THR A 214 -19.49 -30.48 -3.70
C THR A 214 -18.75 -31.80 -3.68
N VAL A 215 -18.52 -32.33 -2.48
CA VAL A 215 -17.99 -33.68 -2.23
C VAL A 215 -19.11 -34.58 -1.71
N LYS A 216 -19.20 -35.81 -2.21
CA LYS A 216 -20.17 -36.84 -1.80
C LYS A 216 -19.42 -38.12 -1.44
N ASN A 217 -19.67 -38.65 -0.24
CA ASN A 217 -19.12 -39.95 0.14
C ASN A 217 -19.89 -41.07 -0.57
N ASP A 218 -19.32 -41.57 -1.67
CA ASP A 218 -19.88 -42.65 -2.49
C ASP A 218 -19.50 -44.05 -1.96
N SER A 219 -18.66 -44.13 -0.93
CA SER A 219 -18.30 -45.39 -0.27
C SER A 219 -19.42 -45.92 0.66
N SER A 220 -19.31 -47.18 1.09
CA SER A 220 -20.23 -47.82 2.03
C SER A 220 -19.90 -47.58 3.51
N HIS A 221 -18.87 -46.77 3.82
CA HIS A 221 -18.39 -46.50 5.17
C HIS A 221 -18.28 -44.98 5.40
N PRO A 222 -18.15 -44.49 6.64
CA PRO A 222 -17.79 -43.09 6.84
C PRO A 222 -16.47 -42.75 6.14
N LEU A 223 -16.37 -41.55 5.57
CA LEU A 223 -15.16 -41.02 4.94
C LEU A 223 -14.70 -39.79 5.73
N VAL A 224 -13.40 -39.71 6.02
CA VAL A 224 -12.76 -38.52 6.61
C VAL A 224 -11.91 -37.87 5.53
N ILE A 225 -12.20 -36.61 5.24
CA ILE A 225 -11.38 -35.73 4.41
C ILE A 225 -10.54 -34.90 5.39
N GLY A 226 -9.25 -35.21 5.46
CA GLY A 226 -8.27 -34.53 6.30
C GLY A 226 -7.83 -33.21 5.69
N ASP A 227 -7.50 -33.26 4.39
CA ASP A 227 -7.15 -32.09 3.61
C ASP A 227 -8.18 -31.80 2.52
N PHE A 228 -8.52 -30.53 2.35
CA PHE A 228 -9.32 -29.98 1.25
C PHE A 228 -8.64 -28.67 0.80
N GLY A 229 -7.66 -28.80 -0.11
CA GLY A 229 -6.80 -27.72 -0.61
C GLY A 229 -7.26 -27.19 -1.97
N LEU A 230 -7.14 -25.87 -2.12
CA LEU A 230 -7.48 -25.09 -3.32
C LEU A 230 -6.21 -24.39 -3.83
N PRO A 231 -5.56 -24.91 -4.87
CA PRO A 231 -4.54 -24.19 -5.63
C PRO A 231 -5.10 -22.89 -6.22
N LEU A 232 -4.44 -21.77 -5.95
CA LEU A 232 -4.82 -20.46 -6.49
C LEU A 232 -3.64 -19.77 -7.19
N PRO A 233 -3.21 -20.24 -8.37
CA PRO A 233 -2.17 -19.56 -9.15
C PRO A 233 -2.69 -18.26 -9.78
N PHE A 234 -2.73 -17.20 -8.98
CA PHE A 234 -2.82 -15.84 -9.49
C PHE A 234 -1.61 -15.53 -10.38
N LYS A 235 -1.78 -14.60 -11.32
CA LYS A 235 -0.73 -14.28 -12.30
C LYS A 235 0.39 -13.39 -11.72
N GLU A 236 1.08 -13.89 -10.71
CA GLU A 236 2.34 -13.34 -10.18
C GLU A 236 3.53 -13.80 -11.03
N TRP A 237 3.59 -13.31 -12.27
CA TRP A 237 4.68 -13.63 -13.18
C TRP A 237 5.59 -12.42 -13.38
N TRP A 238 6.89 -12.59 -13.20
CA TRP A 238 7.85 -11.46 -13.20
C TRP A 238 8.93 -11.57 -14.28
N GLN A 239 9.10 -12.77 -14.86
CA GLN A 239 10.08 -13.07 -15.91
C GLN A 239 9.67 -12.47 -17.28
N TYR A 240 9.81 -11.15 -17.40
CA TYR A 240 9.64 -10.39 -18.63
C TYR A 240 10.98 -9.84 -19.15
N SER A 241 11.13 -9.76 -20.48
CA SER A 241 12.37 -9.33 -21.13
C SER A 241 12.12 -8.36 -22.29
N GLY A 242 13.17 -7.66 -22.71
CA GLY A 242 13.10 -6.63 -23.75
C GLY A 242 12.65 -5.26 -23.24
N ALA A 243 12.43 -4.33 -24.17
CA ALA A 243 12.18 -2.92 -23.86
C ALA A 243 10.85 -2.65 -23.14
N ASP A 244 9.86 -3.52 -23.32
CA ASP A 244 8.53 -3.37 -22.72
C ASP A 244 8.38 -4.13 -21.37
N LYS A 245 9.46 -4.73 -20.84
CA LYS A 245 9.43 -5.65 -19.67
C LYS A 245 8.64 -5.08 -18.48
N THR A 246 8.90 -3.83 -18.12
CA THR A 246 8.23 -3.12 -17.01
C THR A 246 6.75 -2.88 -17.34
N SER A 247 6.43 -2.48 -18.57
CA SER A 247 5.03 -2.32 -18.99
C SER A 247 4.25 -3.63 -18.98
N GLN A 248 4.89 -4.76 -19.25
CA GLN A 248 4.25 -6.07 -19.14
C GLN A 248 4.01 -6.44 -17.67
N ALA A 249 5.03 -6.35 -16.80
CA ALA A 249 4.88 -6.65 -15.37
C ALA A 249 3.74 -5.85 -14.71
N TYR A 250 3.67 -4.53 -14.96
CA TYR A 250 2.69 -3.66 -14.33
C TYR A 250 1.29 -3.61 -15.00
N GLN A 251 1.09 -4.32 -16.11
CA GLN A 251 -0.19 -4.44 -16.83
C GLN A 251 -0.72 -5.86 -16.97
N GLN A 252 0.13 -6.88 -17.01
CA GLN A 252 -0.23 -8.26 -17.33
C GLN A 252 -0.11 -9.22 -16.15
N SER A 253 0.56 -8.81 -15.08
CA SER A 253 0.66 -9.52 -13.81
C SER A 253 -0.17 -8.84 -12.72
N VAL A 254 -0.43 -9.58 -11.66
CA VAL A 254 -1.08 -9.14 -10.43
C VAL A 254 -0.22 -9.55 -9.25
N VAL A 255 -0.34 -8.84 -8.13
CA VAL A 255 0.08 -9.26 -6.79
C VAL A 255 -1.19 -9.70 -6.05
N TYR A 256 -1.13 -10.83 -5.34
CA TYR A 256 -2.20 -11.29 -4.46
C TYR A 256 -1.86 -11.06 -2.97
N HIS A 257 -2.93 -11.00 -2.19
CA HIS A 257 -2.91 -10.66 -0.78
C HIS A 257 -3.98 -11.52 -0.09
N SER A 258 -3.58 -12.44 0.79
CA SER A 258 -4.50 -13.34 1.50
C SER A 258 -4.65 -12.99 2.97
N PHE A 259 -5.83 -13.28 3.50
CA PHE A 259 -6.07 -13.41 4.93
C PHE A 259 -6.51 -14.84 5.19
N VAL A 260 -5.68 -15.63 5.88
CA VAL A 260 -6.05 -16.93 6.43
C VAL A 260 -6.45 -16.73 7.88
N GLY A 261 -7.76 -16.70 8.11
CA GLY A 261 -8.39 -16.34 9.39
C GLY A 261 -9.72 -17.07 9.60
N GLN A 262 -9.80 -18.35 9.25
CA GLN A 262 -10.98 -19.22 9.42
C GLN A 262 -12.22 -18.64 8.72
N ASN A 263 -13.34 -18.42 9.43
CA ASN A 263 -14.61 -18.03 8.80
C ASN A 263 -14.61 -16.62 8.19
N SER A 264 -13.55 -15.83 8.39
CA SER A 264 -13.39 -14.52 7.75
C SER A 264 -12.22 -14.44 6.77
N SER A 265 -11.69 -15.58 6.32
CA SER A 265 -10.64 -15.61 5.29
C SER A 265 -11.09 -14.99 3.96
N TYR A 266 -10.16 -14.40 3.22
CA TYR A 266 -10.37 -13.88 1.87
C TYR A 266 -9.03 -13.77 1.13
N VAL A 267 -9.08 -13.60 -0.20
CA VAL A 267 -7.91 -13.27 -1.01
C VAL A 267 -8.28 -12.12 -1.95
N TYR A 268 -7.40 -11.16 -2.20
CA TYR A 268 -7.57 -10.18 -3.27
C TYR A 268 -6.33 -10.07 -4.14
N ALA A 269 -6.52 -9.80 -5.43
CA ALA A 269 -5.45 -9.68 -6.41
C ALA A 269 -5.56 -8.37 -7.19
N THR A 270 -4.48 -7.59 -7.22
CA THR A 270 -4.39 -6.26 -7.83
C THR A 270 -3.19 -6.19 -8.77
N ARG A 271 -3.24 -5.35 -9.81
CA ARG A 271 -1.99 -5.01 -10.52
C ARG A 271 -1.05 -4.27 -9.55
N PRO A 272 0.26 -4.54 -9.58
CA PRO A 272 1.23 -3.85 -8.71
C PRO A 272 1.29 -2.34 -8.93
N SER A 273 0.80 -1.84 -10.07
CA SER A 273 0.71 -0.39 -10.34
C SER A 273 -0.44 0.33 -9.64
N GLY A 274 -1.37 -0.41 -8.99
CA GLY A 274 -2.61 0.13 -8.43
C GLY A 274 -3.62 0.65 -9.46
N ILE A 275 -3.34 0.52 -10.76
CA ILE A 275 -4.18 1.09 -11.82
C ILE A 275 -5.35 0.16 -12.17
N GLY A 276 -6.58 0.65 -11.99
CA GLY A 276 -7.81 -0.05 -12.38
C GLY A 276 -8.42 -0.85 -11.24
N ASN A 277 -9.38 -1.72 -11.52
CA ASN A 277 -10.08 -2.52 -10.50
C ASN A 277 -9.25 -3.74 -10.09
N PHE A 278 -9.53 -4.26 -8.89
CA PHE A 278 -8.92 -5.49 -8.37
C PHE A 278 -9.99 -6.58 -8.19
N LEU A 279 -9.53 -7.82 -8.10
CA LEU A 279 -10.33 -9.03 -7.87
C LEU A 279 -10.36 -9.35 -6.38
N VAL A 280 -11.50 -9.78 -5.84
CA VAL A 280 -11.64 -10.24 -4.44
C VAL A 280 -12.34 -11.60 -4.45
N MET A 281 -11.75 -12.61 -3.80
CA MET A 281 -12.32 -13.92 -3.52
C MET A 281 -12.74 -13.98 -2.05
N THR A 282 -14.00 -14.36 -1.81
CA THR A 282 -14.57 -14.54 -0.46
C THR A 282 -15.30 -15.87 -0.36
N PRO A 283 -15.24 -16.59 0.78
CA PRO A 283 -16.08 -17.75 1.03
C PRO A 283 -17.54 -17.31 1.23
N ASP A 284 -18.48 -18.18 0.87
CA ASP A 284 -19.89 -18.00 1.24
C ASP A 284 -20.10 -18.44 2.70
N ASP A 285 -20.52 -17.49 3.54
CA ASP A 285 -20.69 -17.66 4.99
C ASP A 285 -21.68 -18.77 5.36
N SER A 286 -22.64 -19.09 4.49
CA SER A 286 -23.59 -20.18 4.71
C SER A 286 -22.97 -21.58 4.57
N THR A 287 -21.81 -21.68 3.90
CA THR A 287 -21.15 -22.97 3.62
C THR A 287 -20.02 -23.30 4.59
N GLY A 288 -19.43 -22.29 5.25
CA GLY A 288 -18.28 -22.48 6.14
C GLY A 288 -16.97 -22.76 5.39
N ALA A 289 -16.84 -22.31 4.14
CA ALA A 289 -15.66 -22.49 3.28
C ALA A 289 -14.44 -21.62 3.67
N GLY A 290 -14.28 -21.31 4.95
CA GLY A 290 -13.18 -20.48 5.44
C GLY A 290 -11.84 -21.21 5.42
N PHE A 291 -10.74 -20.50 5.15
CA PHE A 291 -9.41 -21.10 5.13
C PHE A 291 -8.78 -21.15 6.52
N GLU A 292 -8.21 -22.29 6.89
CA GLU A 292 -7.47 -22.51 8.14
C GLU A 292 -5.96 -22.74 7.94
N TYR A 293 -5.50 -22.95 6.70
CA TYR A 293 -4.08 -23.17 6.37
C TYR A 293 -3.77 -22.63 4.98
N GLN A 294 -2.53 -22.18 4.79
CA GLN A 294 -1.92 -21.90 3.49
C GLN A 294 -0.62 -22.69 3.42
N ASP A 295 -0.52 -23.52 2.39
CA ASP A 295 0.69 -24.21 1.95
C ASP A 295 1.33 -23.35 0.86
N HIS A 296 2.66 -23.27 0.86
CA HIS A 296 3.40 -22.55 -0.16
C HIS A 296 4.55 -23.42 -0.67
N TRP A 297 4.55 -23.68 -1.98
CA TRP A 297 5.45 -24.65 -2.58
C TRP A 297 6.84 -24.07 -2.82
N GLY A 298 7.64 -23.96 -1.75
CA GLY A 298 9.05 -23.53 -1.79
C GLY A 298 9.96 -24.46 -2.62
N GLU A 299 11.19 -24.03 -2.90
CA GLU A 299 12.13 -24.81 -3.74
C GLU A 299 12.32 -26.25 -3.21
N GLY A 300 12.21 -27.24 -4.10
CA GLY A 300 12.45 -28.65 -3.76
C GLY A 300 11.37 -29.35 -2.91
N SER A 301 10.33 -28.64 -2.46
CA SER A 301 9.18 -29.22 -1.74
C SER A 301 8.43 -30.28 -2.58
N HIS A 302 8.30 -30.03 -3.88
CA HIS A 302 7.65 -30.90 -4.85
C HIS A 302 8.59 -31.33 -6.00
N THR A 303 8.28 -32.44 -6.66
CA THR A 303 9.16 -33.09 -7.66
C THR A 303 8.38 -33.61 -8.87
N GLY A 304 9.09 -34.02 -9.93
CA GLY A 304 8.46 -34.58 -11.14
C GLY A 304 7.62 -33.54 -11.88
N ASP A 305 6.37 -33.88 -12.19
CA ASP A 305 5.45 -32.98 -12.91
C ASP A 305 4.98 -31.77 -12.08
N GLU A 306 5.07 -31.83 -10.75
CA GLU A 306 4.75 -30.72 -9.84
C GLU A 306 5.94 -29.74 -9.70
N ALA A 307 7.16 -30.14 -10.07
CA ALA A 307 8.37 -29.32 -9.86
C ALA A 307 8.31 -27.92 -10.51
N PRO A 308 7.74 -27.69 -11.71
CA PRO A 308 7.62 -26.34 -12.29
C PRO A 308 6.69 -25.37 -11.52
N TRP A 309 5.98 -25.85 -10.49
CA TRP A 309 5.12 -25.05 -9.62
C TRP A 309 5.82 -24.61 -8.33
N THR A 310 7.02 -25.13 -8.05
CA THR A 310 7.80 -24.68 -6.90
C THR A 310 8.51 -23.36 -7.15
N GLN A 311 8.74 -22.61 -6.08
CA GLN A 311 9.55 -21.39 -6.06
C GLN A 311 10.89 -21.57 -6.77
N PHE A 312 11.34 -20.53 -7.47
CA PHE A 312 12.57 -20.46 -8.26
C PHE A 312 12.66 -21.45 -9.44
N ASN A 313 11.63 -22.29 -9.66
CA ASN A 313 11.61 -23.25 -10.75
C ASN A 313 10.91 -22.68 -11.97
N SER A 314 11.42 -23.02 -13.16
CA SER A 314 10.74 -22.78 -14.44
C SER A 314 10.31 -21.32 -14.71
N GLY A 315 10.98 -20.36 -14.06
CA GLY A 315 10.68 -18.92 -14.15
C GLY A 315 9.57 -18.41 -13.24
N TYR A 316 9.18 -19.16 -12.20
CA TYR A 316 8.20 -18.71 -11.21
C TYR A 316 8.90 -18.37 -9.88
N ASP A 317 9.09 -17.08 -9.61
CA ASP A 317 9.88 -16.58 -8.48
C ASP A 317 9.14 -16.63 -7.12
N ASN A 318 7.80 -16.73 -7.13
CA ASN A 318 6.98 -16.93 -5.93
C ASN A 318 6.86 -18.42 -5.61
N GLY A 319 6.25 -19.21 -6.49
CA GLY A 319 5.77 -20.56 -6.19
C GLY A 319 4.25 -20.61 -6.04
N LEU A 320 3.70 -21.81 -5.95
CA LEU A 320 2.25 -22.02 -5.80
C LEU A 320 1.81 -21.88 -4.33
N SER A 321 0.78 -21.06 -4.07
CA SER A 321 0.02 -21.11 -2.81
C SER A 321 -1.23 -21.98 -2.95
N VAL A 322 -1.43 -22.89 -1.99
CA VAL A 322 -2.62 -23.76 -1.86
C VAL A 322 -3.33 -23.46 -0.54
N TYR A 323 -4.62 -23.16 -0.60
CA TYR A 323 -5.42 -22.73 0.56
C TYR A 323 -6.38 -23.82 1.02
N TYR A 324 -6.39 -24.14 2.31
CA TYR A 324 -7.13 -25.30 2.83
C TYR A 324 -8.34 -24.90 3.66
N ILE A 325 -9.49 -25.53 3.36
CA ILE A 325 -10.70 -25.47 4.18
C ILE A 325 -10.59 -26.45 5.37
N HIS A 326 -9.86 -27.55 5.16
CA HIS A 326 -9.49 -28.54 6.16
C HIS A 326 -8.02 -28.93 5.93
N SER A 327 -7.19 -29.01 6.97
CA SER A 327 -5.73 -29.19 6.87
C SER A 327 -5.13 -30.23 7.84
N ASN A 328 -5.94 -31.14 8.38
CA ASN A 328 -5.50 -32.06 9.45
C ASN A 328 -4.53 -33.17 8.98
N ALA A 329 -4.29 -33.34 7.68
CA ALA A 329 -3.23 -34.22 7.19
C ALA A 329 -1.97 -33.40 6.82
N ILE A 330 -2.09 -32.27 6.12
CA ILE A 330 -0.96 -31.42 5.75
C ILE A 330 -0.26 -30.76 6.96
N LYS A 331 -0.94 -30.60 8.10
CA LYS A 331 -0.31 -30.13 9.36
C LYS A 331 0.97 -30.86 9.77
N GLU A 332 1.24 -32.05 9.20
CA GLU A 332 2.50 -32.78 9.37
C GLU A 332 3.75 -32.00 8.92
N THR A 333 3.60 -30.99 8.04
CA THR A 333 4.72 -30.10 7.65
C THR A 333 5.01 -29.01 8.68
N ASN A 334 4.07 -28.72 9.59
CA ASN A 334 4.20 -27.74 10.68
C ASN A 334 4.38 -26.27 10.22
N GLU A 335 3.86 -25.93 9.04
CA GLU A 335 3.97 -24.60 8.39
C GLU A 335 2.75 -23.68 8.66
N GLY A 336 1.78 -24.11 9.47
CA GLY A 336 0.53 -23.37 9.75
C GLY A 336 0.33 -22.94 11.20
N TYR A 337 -0.07 -21.67 11.40
CA TYR A 337 -0.30 -21.05 12.72
C TYR A 337 -1.62 -21.38 13.40
N LEU A 338 -2.62 -21.81 12.62
CA LEU A 338 -3.99 -21.97 13.10
C LEU A 338 -4.31 -23.43 13.45
N PRO A 339 -5.34 -23.67 14.29
CA PRO A 339 -5.87 -25.01 14.52
C PRO A 339 -6.43 -25.64 13.24
N ASN A 340 -6.12 -26.92 13.03
CA ASN A 340 -6.51 -27.72 11.87
C ASN A 340 -7.78 -28.57 12.16
N THR A 341 -8.58 -28.84 11.13
CA THR A 341 -9.85 -29.59 11.20
C THR A 341 -9.98 -30.65 10.09
N SER A 342 -11.06 -31.44 10.14
CA SER A 342 -11.40 -32.43 9.10
C SER A 342 -12.90 -32.49 8.89
N LEU A 343 -13.30 -32.85 7.67
CA LEU A 343 -14.68 -33.15 7.33
C LEU A 343 -14.92 -34.66 7.44
N THR A 344 -15.95 -35.07 8.19
CA THR A 344 -16.42 -36.46 8.20
C THR A 344 -17.78 -36.56 7.53
N LEU A 345 -17.91 -37.46 6.54
CA LEU A 345 -19.15 -37.71 5.80
C LEU A 345 -19.61 -39.15 6.06
N ALA A 346 -20.87 -39.32 6.47
CA ALA A 346 -21.52 -40.63 6.45
C ALA A 346 -21.70 -41.13 4.99
N PRO A 347 -21.92 -42.45 4.76
CA PRO A 347 -22.24 -42.96 3.43
C PRO A 347 -23.38 -42.18 2.76
N GLN A 348 -23.19 -41.80 1.50
CA GLN A 348 -24.11 -40.99 0.69
C GLN A 348 -24.36 -39.56 1.19
N GLN A 349 -23.66 -39.10 2.23
CA GLN A 349 -23.70 -37.71 2.65
C GLN A 349 -22.84 -36.84 1.73
N SER A 350 -23.37 -35.66 1.38
CA SER A 350 -22.64 -34.62 0.65
C SER A 350 -22.37 -33.40 1.52
N LYS A 351 -21.32 -32.65 1.17
CA LYS A 351 -21.02 -31.32 1.70
C LYS A 351 -20.59 -30.42 0.54
N THR A 352 -21.01 -29.17 0.60
CA THR A 352 -20.67 -28.14 -0.40
C THR A 352 -19.98 -26.97 0.29
N TYR A 353 -18.96 -26.45 -0.39
CA TYR A 353 -18.26 -25.22 -0.10
C TYR A 353 -18.39 -24.30 -1.31
N SER A 354 -18.58 -23.00 -1.06
CA SER A 354 -18.83 -22.04 -2.13
C SER A 354 -17.96 -20.80 -1.96
N PHE A 355 -17.48 -20.27 -3.08
CA PHE A 355 -16.68 -19.05 -3.14
C PHE A 355 -17.27 -18.06 -4.15
N LYS A 356 -17.12 -16.77 -3.87
CA LYS A 356 -17.53 -15.66 -4.74
C LYS A 356 -16.32 -14.83 -5.10
N PHE A 357 -16.14 -14.62 -6.41
CA PHE A 357 -15.24 -13.65 -6.98
C PHE A 357 -16.01 -12.35 -7.29
N SER A 358 -15.50 -11.25 -6.77
CA SER A 358 -16.06 -9.89 -6.84
C SER A 358 -15.08 -8.93 -7.50
N ARG A 359 -15.58 -7.99 -8.30
CA ARG A 359 -14.80 -6.84 -8.78
C ARG A 359 -14.85 -5.72 -7.74
N SER A 360 -13.74 -5.03 -7.48
CA SER A 360 -13.66 -4.04 -6.39
C SER A 360 -14.78 -2.96 -6.40
N ASP A 361 -15.22 -2.50 -7.58
CA ASP A 361 -16.25 -1.46 -7.70
C ASP A 361 -17.70 -1.96 -7.63
N ILE A 362 -17.94 -3.27 -7.45
CA ILE A 362 -19.26 -3.92 -7.42
C ILE A 362 -20.21 -3.25 -6.41
N LYS A 363 -19.65 -2.62 -5.36
CA LYS A 363 -20.36 -1.80 -4.36
C LYS A 363 -21.33 -0.78 -4.96
N ASN A 364 -21.04 -0.25 -6.15
CA ASN A 364 -21.74 0.87 -6.75
C ASN A 364 -22.90 0.50 -7.69
N ASN A 365 -23.05 -0.78 -8.08
CA ASN A 365 -23.97 -1.24 -9.13
C ASN A 365 -23.85 -0.44 -10.46
N THR A 366 -22.68 0.15 -10.71
CA THR A 366 -22.39 0.92 -11.92
C THR A 366 -20.96 0.66 -12.36
N ASN A 367 -20.84 -0.03 -13.48
CA ASN A 367 -19.54 -0.48 -13.97
C ASN A 367 -18.80 0.71 -14.53
N SER A 368 -17.69 1.06 -13.87
CA SER A 368 -16.88 2.21 -14.24
C SER A 368 -15.71 1.71 -15.07
N ALA A 369 -15.72 2.03 -16.36
CA ALA A 369 -14.64 1.63 -17.28
C ALA A 369 -13.27 1.96 -16.68
N SER A 370 -12.35 0.99 -16.70
CA SER A 370 -11.05 1.16 -16.04
C SER A 370 -10.24 2.25 -16.76
N SER A 371 -9.60 3.13 -15.98
CA SER A 371 -8.81 4.24 -16.53
C SER A 371 -7.34 3.86 -16.56
N THR A 372 -6.70 4.00 -17.72
CA THR A 372 -5.24 3.90 -17.86
C THR A 372 -4.48 5.04 -17.15
N SER A 373 -5.20 6.03 -16.61
CA SER A 373 -4.63 7.08 -15.75
C SER A 373 -4.88 6.86 -14.24
N GLY A 374 -5.38 5.69 -13.83
CA GLY A 374 -5.68 5.36 -12.44
C GLY A 374 -6.89 6.08 -11.83
N ASP A 375 -7.36 5.53 -10.71
CA ASP A 375 -8.03 6.28 -9.64
C ASP A 375 -7.04 6.32 -8.48
N MET A 376 -6.37 7.46 -8.34
CA MET A 376 -5.04 7.52 -7.73
C MET A 376 -5.08 7.83 -6.23
N THR A 377 -5.81 7.00 -5.47
CA THR A 377 -5.93 7.11 -4.02
C THR A 377 -5.96 5.74 -3.34
N ASP A 378 -5.07 5.54 -2.36
CA ASP A 378 -4.94 4.37 -1.48
C ASP A 378 -6.26 3.71 -1.07
N THR A 379 -7.17 4.57 -0.63
CA THR A 379 -8.46 4.25 0.00
C THR A 379 -9.39 3.41 -0.83
N LYS A 380 -9.04 3.14 -2.08
CA LYS A 380 -9.69 2.12 -2.88
C LYS A 380 -9.63 0.76 -2.18
N TYR A 381 -8.49 0.35 -1.63
CA TYR A 381 -8.38 -0.93 -0.94
C TYR A 381 -9.21 -0.91 0.35
N GLU A 382 -8.92 -0.02 1.29
CA GLU A 382 -9.68 0.04 2.56
C GLU A 382 -11.20 0.32 2.41
N ASP A 383 -11.70 1.17 1.49
CA ASP A 383 -13.17 1.40 1.34
C ASP A 383 -13.86 0.32 0.49
N GLN A 384 -13.22 -0.15 -0.59
CA GLN A 384 -13.87 -1.11 -1.51
C GLN A 384 -13.76 -2.55 -1.02
N LEU A 385 -12.58 -3.01 -0.59
CA LEU A 385 -12.38 -4.37 -0.08
C LEU A 385 -13.26 -4.59 1.16
N LYS A 386 -13.09 -3.77 2.20
CA LYS A 386 -13.79 -3.93 3.49
C LYS A 386 -15.31 -3.84 3.36
N SER A 387 -15.82 -3.05 2.41
CA SER A 387 -17.26 -3.01 2.11
C SER A 387 -17.77 -4.21 1.30
N ILE A 388 -16.93 -4.85 0.47
CA ILE A 388 -17.25 -6.17 -0.10
C ILE A 388 -17.31 -7.21 1.02
N LEU A 389 -16.30 -7.26 1.90
CA LEU A 389 -16.26 -8.19 3.04
C LEU A 389 -17.53 -8.05 3.92
N TYR A 390 -17.85 -6.82 4.34
CA TYR A 390 -19.06 -6.53 5.11
C TYR A 390 -20.35 -6.98 4.39
N LYS A 391 -20.43 -6.85 3.06
CA LYS A 391 -21.59 -7.29 2.27
C LYS A 391 -21.73 -8.80 2.21
N GLU A 392 -20.64 -9.52 2.02
CA GLU A 392 -20.59 -10.99 1.97
C GLU A 392 -20.52 -11.65 3.36
N ASN A 393 -20.79 -10.89 4.44
CA ASN A 393 -20.78 -11.34 5.85
C ASN A 393 -19.40 -11.78 6.38
N VAL A 394 -18.32 -11.48 5.65
CA VAL A 394 -16.94 -11.64 6.12
C VAL A 394 -16.63 -10.49 7.09
N MET A 395 -16.19 -10.83 8.31
CA MET A 395 -15.83 -9.85 9.32
C MET A 395 -14.43 -9.31 9.04
N ASP A 396 -14.28 -8.00 8.85
CA ASP A 396 -12.95 -7.38 8.81
C ASP A 396 -12.61 -6.68 10.12
N ALA A 397 -11.31 -6.61 10.41
CA ALA A 397 -10.77 -5.85 11.52
C ALA A 397 -9.71 -4.85 11.03
N VAL A 398 -9.57 -3.76 11.78
CA VAL A 398 -8.46 -2.80 11.70
C VAL A 398 -8.13 -2.36 13.12
N SER A 399 -6.86 -2.11 13.37
CA SER A 399 -6.34 -1.71 14.66
C SER A 399 -5.43 -0.50 14.54
N VAL A 400 -5.39 0.32 15.59
CA VAL A 400 -4.48 1.45 15.75
C VAL A 400 -3.63 1.23 17.01
N PRO A 401 -2.29 1.39 16.95
CA PRO A 401 -1.52 1.95 15.82
C PRO A 401 -1.36 1.01 14.60
N GLY A 402 -1.62 -0.29 14.77
CA GLY A 402 -1.58 -1.27 13.67
C GLY A 402 -1.77 -2.69 14.18
N MET A 403 -1.30 -3.67 13.41
CA MET A 403 -1.15 -5.07 13.87
C MET A 403 0.18 -5.30 14.60
N ILE A 404 1.17 -4.41 14.40
CA ILE A 404 2.34 -4.27 15.27
C ILE A 404 1.99 -3.25 16.36
N VAL A 405 2.24 -3.61 17.62
CA VAL A 405 1.88 -2.82 18.80
C VAL A 405 3.13 -2.55 19.63
N PRO A 406 3.70 -1.33 19.59
CA PRO A 406 4.79 -0.95 20.48
C PRO A 406 4.29 -0.78 21.92
N LYS A 407 5.19 -0.97 22.88
CA LYS A 407 4.96 -0.54 24.27
C LYS A 407 5.10 0.99 24.39
N ASN A 408 4.14 1.61 25.07
CA ASN A 408 4.17 3.02 25.44
C ASN A 408 5.28 3.30 26.47
N ASN A 409 5.41 4.56 26.89
CA ASN A 409 6.42 4.95 27.89
C ASN A 409 6.21 4.34 29.29
N ASP A 410 4.99 3.90 29.62
CA ASP A 410 4.67 3.19 30.86
C ASP A 410 4.93 1.66 30.77
N GLY A 411 5.32 1.16 29.59
CA GLY A 411 5.61 -0.25 29.32
C GLY A 411 4.40 -1.10 28.92
N GLU A 412 3.26 -0.47 28.67
CA GLU A 412 1.98 -1.10 28.29
C GLU A 412 1.84 -1.16 26.77
N ALA A 413 1.39 -2.30 26.22
CA ALA A 413 1.07 -2.45 24.80
C ALA A 413 -0.45 -2.33 24.61
N VAL A 414 -0.92 -1.13 24.29
CA VAL A 414 -2.35 -0.78 24.25
C VAL A 414 -2.76 -0.21 22.90
N GLY A 415 -4.04 -0.33 22.56
CA GLY A 415 -4.58 0.21 21.32
C GLY A 415 -6.09 0.13 21.20
N LYS A 416 -6.58 0.34 19.98
CA LYS A 416 -8.01 0.18 19.65
C LYS A 416 -8.16 -0.62 18.38
N LEU A 417 -9.16 -1.49 18.35
CA LEU A 417 -9.57 -2.21 17.15
C LEU A 417 -11.03 -1.89 16.83
N TYR A 418 -11.41 -1.99 15.56
CA TYR A 418 -12.81 -2.18 15.20
C TYR A 418 -13.03 -3.55 14.56
N LEU A 419 -14.24 -4.07 14.74
CA LEU A 419 -14.81 -5.15 13.93
C LEU A 419 -15.89 -4.54 13.04
N HIS A 420 -15.75 -4.70 11.73
CA HIS A 420 -16.69 -4.21 10.72
C HIS A 420 -17.54 -5.40 10.26
N THR A 421 -18.78 -5.46 10.74
CA THR A 421 -19.62 -6.66 10.62
C THR A 421 -21.10 -6.36 10.81
N LYS A 422 -21.97 -7.21 10.23
CA LYS A 422 -23.41 -7.19 10.51
C LYS A 422 -23.78 -7.87 11.83
N VAL A 423 -22.86 -8.64 12.43
CA VAL A 423 -23.09 -9.40 13.67
C VAL A 423 -23.18 -8.44 14.86
N PRO A 424 -24.24 -8.46 15.69
CA PRO A 424 -24.34 -7.58 16.85
C PRO A 424 -23.17 -7.79 17.83
N ALA A 425 -22.63 -6.71 18.40
CA ALA A 425 -21.58 -6.79 19.42
C ALA A 425 -21.93 -7.67 20.65
N SER A 426 -23.21 -7.90 20.94
CA SER A 426 -23.65 -8.83 22.00
C SER A 426 -23.45 -10.31 21.67
N ASP A 427 -23.27 -10.65 20.40
CA ASP A 427 -23.02 -12.00 19.89
C ASP A 427 -21.52 -12.21 19.55
N ILE A 428 -20.65 -11.30 19.98
CA ILE A 428 -19.19 -11.35 19.79
C ILE A 428 -18.50 -11.53 21.13
N SER A 429 -17.45 -12.36 21.15
CA SER A 429 -16.61 -12.63 22.32
C SER A 429 -15.15 -12.88 21.88
N PHE A 430 -14.21 -12.69 22.80
CA PHE A 430 -12.78 -12.75 22.51
C PHE A 430 -12.09 -13.79 23.41
N GLU A 431 -11.14 -14.52 22.83
CA GLU A 431 -10.17 -15.37 23.51
C GLU A 431 -8.77 -14.94 23.05
N PHE A 432 -7.75 -15.11 23.92
CA PHE A 432 -6.38 -14.69 23.63
C PHE A 432 -5.44 -15.90 23.64
N GLN A 433 -4.38 -15.81 22.83
CA GLN A 433 -3.29 -16.79 22.80
C GLN A 433 -1.98 -16.07 22.49
N ASN A 434 -0.98 -16.20 23.37
CA ASN A 434 0.40 -15.82 23.05
C ASN A 434 1.12 -17.02 22.43
N GLN A 435 1.87 -16.81 21.34
CA GLN A 435 2.60 -17.86 20.60
C GLN A 435 4.13 -17.64 20.61
N THR A 436 4.66 -16.77 21.46
CA THR A 436 6.09 -16.38 21.43
C THR A 436 7.03 -17.51 21.86
N ASN A 437 6.57 -18.48 22.65
CA ASN A 437 7.39 -19.62 23.09
C ASN A 437 7.07 -20.94 22.38
N ASP A 438 6.06 -20.97 21.50
CA ASP A 438 5.56 -22.21 20.90
C ASP A 438 6.56 -22.84 19.90
N TYR A 439 7.43 -22.05 19.26
CA TYR A 439 8.41 -22.53 18.26
C TYR A 439 9.75 -22.97 18.89
N GLU A 440 10.27 -22.23 19.89
CA GLU A 440 11.50 -22.63 20.61
C GLU A 440 11.31 -23.84 21.52
N SER A 441 10.07 -24.11 21.98
CA SER A 441 9.80 -25.26 22.83
C SER A 441 9.96 -26.56 22.04
N GLN A 442 11.09 -27.24 22.23
CA GLN A 442 11.47 -28.48 21.52
C GLN A 442 10.51 -29.66 21.75
N GLN A 443 9.36 -29.61 21.10
CA GLN A 443 8.43 -30.72 20.92
C GLN A 443 8.30 -30.83 19.39
N THR A 444 8.69 -31.91 18.71
CA THR A 444 7.97 -33.20 18.65
C THR A 444 6.44 -33.14 18.80
N ASN A 445 5.83 -31.96 18.63
CA ASN A 445 4.39 -31.75 18.57
C ASN A 445 3.90 -32.02 17.14
N ALA A 446 3.77 -33.29 16.79
CA ALA A 446 3.13 -33.76 15.55
C ALA A 446 1.60 -33.47 15.50
N ASN A 447 1.14 -32.38 16.12
CA ASN A 447 -0.27 -32.14 16.46
C ASN A 447 -0.70 -30.66 16.50
N ASN A 448 0.16 -29.67 16.27
CA ASN A 448 -0.13 -28.24 16.52
C ASN A 448 -0.84 -28.04 17.87
N ASP A 449 -0.29 -28.62 18.95
CA ASP A 449 -1.01 -28.65 20.23
C ASP A 449 -0.96 -27.27 20.92
N THR A 450 -1.90 -26.41 20.56
CA THR A 450 -2.17 -25.07 21.13
C THR A 450 -2.58 -25.11 22.61
N LYS A 451 -2.35 -26.23 23.32
CA LYS A 451 -2.45 -26.40 24.77
C LYS A 451 -1.22 -25.89 25.54
N SER A 452 -0.41 -24.99 24.98
CA SER A 452 0.50 -24.12 25.73
C SER A 452 -0.32 -23.18 26.62
N SER A 453 -0.83 -23.76 27.71
CA SER A 453 -1.80 -23.18 28.65
C SER A 453 -1.14 -22.23 29.65
N LEU A 454 -0.27 -21.35 29.14
CA LEU A 454 0.29 -20.20 29.86
C LEU A 454 -0.76 -19.09 29.99
N GLY A 455 -1.84 -19.40 30.72
CA GLY A 455 -2.89 -18.44 31.12
C GLY A 455 -3.47 -17.67 29.94
N SER A 456 -4.03 -18.35 28.93
CA SER A 456 -4.26 -17.78 27.60
C SER A 456 -5.02 -16.43 27.61
N ASN A 457 -6.08 -16.30 28.41
CA ASN A 457 -6.88 -15.08 28.58
C ASN A 457 -6.32 -14.08 29.61
N GLU A 458 -5.17 -14.35 30.23
CA GLU A 458 -4.43 -13.41 31.09
C GLU A 458 -3.38 -12.62 30.29
N GLN A 459 -3.14 -12.99 29.02
CA GLN A 459 -2.12 -12.37 28.15
C GLN A 459 -2.56 -11.06 27.49
N GLY A 460 -3.84 -10.71 27.58
CA GLY A 460 -4.41 -9.48 27.05
C GLY A 460 -5.93 -9.45 27.24
N ASN A 461 -6.53 -8.31 26.93
CA ASN A 461 -7.95 -8.07 27.12
C ASN A 461 -8.51 -7.15 26.02
N VAL A 462 -9.80 -7.29 25.71
CA VAL A 462 -10.52 -6.50 24.67
C VAL A 462 -11.86 -6.07 25.26
N THR A 463 -12.08 -4.76 25.31
CA THR A 463 -13.26 -4.15 25.95
C THR A 463 -14.05 -3.31 24.95
N TYR A 464 -15.35 -3.56 24.85
CA TYR A 464 -16.23 -2.80 23.95
C TYR A 464 -16.37 -1.33 24.42
N ASP A 465 -16.07 -0.40 23.51
CA ASP A 465 -16.33 1.04 23.68
C ASP A 465 -17.71 1.39 23.14
N LYS A 466 -17.90 1.26 21.81
CA LYS A 466 -19.09 1.76 21.12
C LYS A 466 -19.29 1.14 19.74
N THR A 467 -20.51 1.25 19.24
CA THR A 467 -20.83 1.00 17.83
C THR A 467 -21.03 2.32 17.11
N ILE A 468 -20.44 2.46 15.93
CA ILE A 468 -20.78 3.54 14.99
C ILE A 468 -21.34 2.97 13.69
N THR A 469 -22.11 3.78 12.98
CA THR A 469 -22.62 3.44 11.64
C THR A 469 -22.14 4.48 10.65
N LYS A 470 -21.38 4.07 9.64
CA LYS A 470 -20.89 4.94 8.56
C LYS A 470 -21.33 4.36 7.22
N ASN A 471 -21.89 5.21 6.35
CA ASN A 471 -22.43 4.81 5.04
C ASN A 471 -23.51 3.69 5.03
N GLY A 472 -24.04 3.29 6.20
CA GLY A 472 -24.98 2.17 6.36
C GLY A 472 -24.32 0.88 6.86
N GLU A 473 -23.01 0.90 7.07
CA GLU A 473 -22.17 -0.21 7.52
C GLU A 473 -21.81 -0.02 9.01
N GLN A 474 -21.70 -1.11 9.78
CA GLN A 474 -21.55 -1.09 11.24
C GLN A 474 -20.13 -1.44 11.69
N TYR A 475 -19.59 -0.61 12.59
CA TYR A 475 -18.25 -0.77 13.15
C TYR A 475 -18.37 -0.83 14.67
N HIS A 476 -18.00 -1.96 15.27
CA HIS A 476 -17.90 -2.14 16.72
C HIS A 476 -16.48 -1.84 17.15
N ILE A 477 -16.27 -0.78 17.92
CA ILE A 477 -14.97 -0.31 18.39
C ILE A 477 -14.72 -0.88 19.79
N TYR A 478 -13.51 -1.39 20.00
CA TYR A 478 -13.02 -1.94 21.25
C TYR A 478 -11.65 -1.33 21.58
N ASN A 479 -11.33 -1.19 22.86
CA ASN A 479 -9.95 -0.98 23.31
C ASN A 479 -9.32 -2.34 23.59
N PHE A 480 -8.01 -2.46 23.38
CA PHE A 480 -7.27 -3.68 23.71
C PHE A 480 -5.97 -3.37 24.47
N ASP A 481 -5.51 -4.38 25.21
CA ASP A 481 -4.23 -4.42 25.91
C ASP A 481 -3.58 -5.80 25.72
N PHE A 482 -2.24 -5.83 25.66
CA PHE A 482 -1.42 -7.03 25.61
C PHE A 482 -0.32 -6.97 26.67
N HIS A 483 -0.04 -8.10 27.31
CA HIS A 483 0.93 -8.20 28.41
C HIS A 483 2.26 -8.83 28.00
N SER A 484 2.31 -9.58 26.90
CA SER A 484 3.49 -10.32 26.44
C SER A 484 4.04 -9.80 25.12
N LEU A 485 5.37 -9.76 25.00
CA LEU A 485 6.08 -9.46 23.77
C LEU A 485 5.87 -10.56 22.71
N GLY A 486 6.04 -10.21 21.43
CA GLY A 486 5.96 -11.14 20.30
C GLY A 486 4.54 -11.44 19.84
N ARG A 487 4.32 -12.67 19.36
CA ARG A 487 3.10 -13.10 18.66
C ARG A 487 1.93 -13.21 19.64
N ASN A 488 0.88 -12.41 19.41
CA ASN A 488 -0.35 -12.41 20.20
C ASN A 488 -1.56 -12.51 19.28
N ASN A 489 -2.35 -13.57 19.44
CA ASN A 489 -3.57 -13.81 18.68
C ASN A 489 -4.81 -13.35 19.46
N VAL A 490 -5.71 -12.65 18.77
CA VAL A 490 -7.05 -12.32 19.25
C VAL A 490 -8.04 -13.16 18.47
N ILE A 491 -8.60 -14.16 19.14
CA ILE A 491 -9.57 -15.09 18.57
C ILE A 491 -10.97 -14.50 18.79
N VAL A 492 -11.64 -14.12 17.70
CA VAL A 492 -12.98 -13.54 17.70
C VAL A 492 -14.00 -14.64 17.47
N ASN A 493 -14.74 -15.01 18.52
CA ASN A 493 -15.82 -15.98 18.47
C ASN A 493 -17.16 -15.25 18.31
N TYR A 494 -17.93 -15.61 17.28
CA TYR A 494 -19.19 -14.95 16.93
C TYR A 494 -20.26 -15.90 16.37
N LYS A 495 -21.44 -15.38 16.01
CA LYS A 495 -22.53 -16.19 15.42
C LYS A 495 -23.17 -15.52 14.22
N ILE A 496 -23.42 -16.31 13.18
CA ILE A 496 -24.25 -15.93 12.02
C ILE A 496 -25.47 -16.86 12.01
N ASN A 497 -26.68 -16.31 12.10
CA ASN A 497 -27.94 -17.07 12.12
C ASN A 497 -28.01 -18.21 13.17
N GLY A 498 -27.24 -18.08 14.26
CA GLY A 498 -27.12 -19.09 15.32
C GLY A 498 -25.98 -20.11 15.12
N THR A 499 -25.41 -20.20 13.91
CA THR A 499 -24.21 -20.99 13.63
C THR A 499 -22.99 -20.33 14.29
N PRO A 500 -22.22 -21.05 15.13
CA PRO A 500 -20.94 -20.55 15.64
C PRO A 500 -19.94 -20.34 14.50
N MET A 501 -19.26 -19.21 14.55
CA MET A 501 -18.21 -18.80 13.62
C MET A 501 -17.01 -18.26 14.41
N LYS A 502 -15.82 -18.31 13.82
CA LYS A 502 -14.59 -17.81 14.42
C LYS A 502 -13.66 -17.21 13.38
N THR A 503 -12.90 -16.20 13.80
CA THR A 503 -11.73 -15.70 13.07
C THR A 503 -10.60 -15.37 14.04
N THR A 504 -9.36 -15.40 13.57
CA THR A 504 -8.16 -15.10 14.36
C THR A 504 -7.46 -13.89 13.76
N LEU A 505 -7.27 -12.86 14.57
CA LEU A 505 -6.45 -11.68 14.24
C LEU A 505 -5.06 -11.89 14.85
N GLN A 506 -3.99 -11.60 14.12
CA GLN A 506 -2.61 -11.85 14.59
C GLN A 506 -1.84 -10.54 14.79
N TYR A 507 -1.33 -10.32 16.00
CA TYR A 507 -0.56 -9.14 16.40
C TYR A 507 0.89 -9.49 16.76
N TYR A 508 1.76 -8.49 16.70
CA TYR A 508 3.13 -8.57 17.22
C TYR A 508 3.41 -7.42 18.17
N VAL A 509 3.78 -7.74 19.41
CA VAL A 509 4.09 -6.74 20.43
C VAL A 509 5.60 -6.55 20.48
N ILE A 510 6.07 -5.35 20.12
CA ILE A 510 7.47 -4.95 20.25
C ILE A 510 7.67 -4.15 21.53
N ASP A 511 8.92 -4.02 21.97
CA ASP A 511 9.25 -3.13 23.08
C ASP A 511 9.10 -1.65 22.69
N ASN A 512 9.31 -0.74 23.63
CA ASN A 512 9.25 0.69 23.34
C ASN A 512 10.28 1.07 22.23
N PRO A 513 9.89 1.80 21.17
CA PRO A 513 10.78 2.11 20.05
C PRO A 513 12.10 2.80 20.41
N GLU A 514 12.09 3.77 21.34
CA GLU A 514 13.33 4.47 21.77
C GLU A 514 14.28 3.50 22.45
N LYS A 515 13.74 2.64 23.33
CA LYS A 515 14.49 1.60 24.02
C LYS A 515 15.05 0.55 23.06
N ALA A 516 14.25 0.06 22.11
CA ALA A 516 14.66 -0.97 21.15
C ALA A 516 15.81 -0.46 20.25
N LEU A 517 15.66 0.74 19.67
CA LEU A 517 16.70 1.37 18.84
C LEU A 517 18.00 1.60 19.62
N SER A 518 17.91 2.16 20.83
CA SER A 518 19.06 2.36 21.72
C SER A 518 19.76 1.04 22.07
N GLN A 519 18.98 0.01 22.40
CA GLN A 519 19.49 -1.32 22.76
C GLN A 519 20.19 -2.02 21.59
N HIS A 520 19.72 -1.81 20.35
CA HIS A 520 20.39 -2.32 19.17
C HIS A 520 21.68 -1.56 18.85
N ALA A 521 21.67 -0.22 18.94
CA ALA A 521 22.85 0.61 18.72
C ALA A 521 24.00 0.28 19.71
N ASP A 522 23.68 -0.02 20.97
CA ASP A 522 24.65 -0.54 21.95
C ASP A 522 25.12 -1.97 21.63
N PHE A 523 24.28 -2.79 20.98
CA PHE A 523 24.64 -4.15 20.56
C PHE A 523 25.66 -4.14 19.41
N MET A 524 25.56 -3.19 18.48
CA MET A 524 26.48 -3.07 17.32
C MET A 524 27.96 -2.98 17.72
N LEU A 525 28.27 -2.48 18.92
CA LEU A 525 29.65 -2.47 19.42
C LEU A 525 30.24 -3.88 19.64
N LYS A 526 29.39 -4.90 19.79
CA LYS A 526 29.78 -6.31 19.87
C LYS A 526 30.03 -6.92 18.49
N THR A 527 29.38 -6.40 17.45
CA THR A 527 29.48 -6.87 16.06
C THR A 527 30.68 -6.28 15.32
N GLN A 528 31.40 -5.33 15.93
CA GLN A 528 32.67 -4.82 15.40
C GLN A 528 33.84 -5.80 15.61
N TRP A 529 34.71 -5.94 14.60
CA TRP A 529 36.01 -6.59 14.72
C TRP A 529 37.07 -5.62 15.24
N LYS A 530 37.89 -6.05 16.22
CA LYS A 530 39.05 -5.29 16.75
C LYS A 530 40.32 -6.14 16.66
N ASP A 531 40.88 -6.25 15.47
CA ASP A 531 42.14 -6.97 15.18
C ASP A 531 42.90 -6.27 14.04
N SER A 532 43.82 -5.38 14.40
CA SER A 532 44.63 -4.61 13.45
C SER A 532 45.62 -5.45 12.63
N SER A 533 45.66 -6.78 12.82
CA SER A 533 46.40 -7.70 11.94
C SER A 533 45.57 -8.22 10.76
N LYS A 534 44.28 -7.89 10.69
CA LYS A 534 43.32 -8.37 9.68
C LYS A 534 42.89 -7.26 8.74
N PHE A 535 42.55 -7.64 7.51
CA PHE A 535 42.02 -6.72 6.50
C PHE A 535 40.58 -6.24 6.80
N TYR A 536 39.88 -6.91 7.72
CA TYR A 536 38.53 -6.57 8.21
C TYR A 536 38.56 -5.85 9.58
N ASN A 537 39.69 -5.24 9.97
CA ASN A 537 39.75 -4.48 11.22
C ASN A 537 38.69 -3.37 11.24
N ASN A 538 38.07 -3.14 12.40
CA ASN A 538 37.04 -2.12 12.63
C ASN A 538 35.75 -2.25 11.80
N ILE A 539 35.57 -3.33 11.04
CA ILE A 539 34.32 -3.64 10.33
C ILE A 539 33.24 -4.15 11.31
N PHE A 540 32.01 -3.65 11.14
CA PHE A 540 30.80 -4.27 11.69
C PHE A 540 30.41 -5.45 10.80
N ASP A 541 30.18 -6.61 11.42
CA ASP A 541 29.96 -7.89 10.75
C ASP A 541 28.64 -8.53 11.22
N ASP A 542 28.10 -9.45 10.44
CA ASP A 542 26.89 -10.20 10.75
C ASP A 542 26.93 -10.85 12.14
N TRP A 543 25.79 -10.85 12.84
CA TRP A 543 25.59 -11.66 14.04
C TRP A 543 24.67 -12.85 13.76
N ASP A 544 25.16 -14.09 13.98
CA ASP A 544 24.33 -15.30 13.85
C ASP A 544 23.78 -15.74 15.23
N PHE A 545 22.46 -15.77 15.38
CA PHE A 545 21.78 -16.04 16.66
C PHE A 545 22.01 -17.46 17.17
N ASN A 546 22.27 -18.43 16.28
CA ASN A 546 22.54 -19.83 16.65
C ASN A 546 23.93 -19.98 17.25
N THR A 547 24.91 -19.25 16.71
CA THR A 547 26.30 -19.30 17.19
C THR A 547 26.58 -18.32 18.32
N GLN A 548 25.74 -17.28 18.46
CA GLN A 548 25.92 -16.16 19.38
C GLN A 548 27.30 -15.49 19.18
N ALA A 549 27.67 -15.30 17.92
CA ALA A 549 28.95 -14.76 17.52
C ALA A 549 28.86 -13.96 16.20
N LYS A 550 29.90 -13.17 15.95
CA LYS A 550 30.18 -12.59 14.64
C LYS A 550 30.43 -13.70 13.61
N ARG A 551 29.88 -13.56 12.41
CA ARG A 551 29.91 -14.59 11.36
C ARG A 551 31.31 -14.85 10.78
N GLY A 552 32.10 -13.80 10.57
CA GLY A 552 33.49 -13.91 10.09
C GLY A 552 33.65 -14.46 8.67
N ASN A 553 32.62 -14.38 7.82
CA ASN A 553 32.66 -14.92 6.46
C ASN A 553 33.11 -13.88 5.44
N PHE A 554 34.40 -13.90 5.07
CA PHE A 554 35.00 -12.98 4.10
C PHE A 554 35.53 -13.69 2.84
N ASN A 555 34.91 -14.82 2.46
CA ASN A 555 35.38 -15.68 1.35
C ASN A 555 35.06 -15.14 -0.07
N GLY A 556 34.20 -14.13 -0.18
CA GLY A 556 33.92 -13.40 -1.42
C GLY A 556 33.06 -14.13 -2.46
N ALA A 557 32.78 -13.43 -3.56
CA ALA A 557 31.92 -13.88 -4.66
C ALA A 557 32.29 -15.23 -5.32
N SER A 558 33.47 -15.79 -5.05
CA SER A 558 33.84 -17.14 -5.50
C SER A 558 33.05 -18.26 -4.82
N ASN A 559 32.36 -17.96 -3.71
CA ASN A 559 31.48 -18.88 -2.99
C ASN A 559 30.12 -18.20 -2.70
N TRP A 560 29.37 -17.92 -3.77
CA TRP A 560 28.03 -17.29 -3.73
C TRP A 560 27.08 -17.96 -2.72
N GLY A 561 27.10 -19.30 -2.60
CA GLY A 561 26.32 -20.05 -1.61
C GLY A 561 26.71 -19.85 -0.13
N SER A 562 27.46 -18.79 0.19
CA SER A 562 27.73 -18.35 1.56
C SER A 562 27.53 -16.85 1.81
N LEU A 563 27.27 -16.06 0.75
CA LEU A 563 27.07 -14.59 0.66
C LEU A 563 28.04 -13.63 1.40
N GLY A 564 28.92 -14.09 2.28
CA GLY A 564 30.08 -13.33 2.77
C GLY A 564 29.79 -11.97 3.42
N TRP A 565 30.62 -10.96 3.12
CA TRP A 565 30.37 -9.53 3.36
C TRP A 565 30.47 -8.85 1.99
N GLY A 566 29.35 -8.80 1.28
CA GLY A 566 29.19 -8.29 -0.08
C GLY A 566 27.86 -8.76 -0.69
N ASP A 567 27.56 -8.36 -1.92
CA ASP A 567 26.16 -8.22 -2.39
C ASP A 567 25.45 -7.12 -1.57
N ASP A 568 26.17 -6.01 -1.39
CA ASP A 568 25.90 -4.78 -0.62
C ASP A 568 25.47 -4.88 0.87
N TRP A 569 24.97 -6.03 1.33
CA TRP A 569 24.32 -6.21 2.63
C TRP A 569 25.12 -5.78 3.87
N GLY A 570 26.43 -6.04 3.91
CA GLY A 570 27.31 -5.77 5.06
C GLY A 570 27.71 -4.30 5.19
N LEU A 571 27.43 -3.49 4.16
CA LEU A 571 27.68 -2.04 4.15
C LEU A 571 26.64 -1.29 4.99
N THR A 572 25.49 -1.93 5.27
CA THR A 572 24.29 -1.34 5.89
C THR A 572 24.45 -1.14 7.41
N HIS A 573 25.25 -1.99 8.07
CA HIS A 573 25.52 -1.95 9.52
C HIS A 573 26.03 -0.59 10.02
N GLY A 574 27.00 -0.01 9.29
CA GLY A 574 27.55 1.31 9.62
C GLY A 574 26.54 2.44 9.38
N LEU A 575 25.67 2.28 8.38
CA LEU A 575 24.65 3.25 8.02
C LEU A 575 23.58 3.40 9.11
N PHE A 576 23.05 2.29 9.64
CA PHE A 576 22.12 2.33 10.78
C PHE A 576 22.75 3.07 11.96
N LEU A 577 23.96 2.67 12.37
CA LEU A 577 24.61 3.26 13.55
C LEU A 577 24.87 4.76 13.38
N ALA A 578 25.23 5.20 12.16
CA ALA A 578 25.40 6.61 11.83
C ALA A 578 24.08 7.39 11.90
N ALA A 579 23.02 6.92 11.24
CA ALA A 579 21.72 7.58 11.27
C ALA A 579 21.11 7.62 12.69
N GLN A 580 21.32 6.57 13.49
CA GLN A 580 20.91 6.57 14.89
C GLN A 580 21.67 7.65 15.68
N ASN A 581 22.99 7.76 15.53
CA ASN A 581 23.80 8.73 16.26
C ASN A 581 23.60 10.18 15.78
N ALA A 582 23.15 10.40 14.54
CA ALA A 582 22.71 11.72 14.07
C ALA A 582 21.47 12.23 14.85
N ASN A 583 20.61 11.32 15.31
CA ASN A 583 19.41 11.61 16.10
C ASN A 583 19.64 11.56 17.62
N ASP A 584 20.42 10.59 18.12
CA ASP A 584 20.70 10.37 19.53
C ASP A 584 22.17 9.95 19.74
N PRO A 585 23.08 10.93 19.94
CA PRO A 585 24.53 10.69 19.90
C PRO A 585 25.05 9.98 21.15
N ASN A 586 25.73 8.85 20.94
CA ASN A 586 26.51 8.14 21.96
C ASN A 586 27.99 8.20 21.60
N LYS A 587 28.81 8.78 22.49
CA LYS A 587 30.25 8.94 22.28
C LYS A 587 30.95 7.64 21.85
N GLY A 588 30.71 6.54 22.54
CA GLY A 588 31.41 5.27 22.25
C GLY A 588 30.98 4.64 20.93
N GLN A 589 29.74 4.91 20.50
CA GLN A 589 29.24 4.48 19.19
C GLN A 589 29.83 5.33 18.06
N VAL A 590 29.97 6.65 18.25
CA VAL A 590 30.63 7.54 17.27
C VAL A 590 32.14 7.29 17.18
N GLU A 591 32.82 6.96 18.28
CA GLU A 591 34.22 6.50 18.24
C GLU A 591 34.35 5.20 17.41
N ALA A 592 33.47 4.21 17.63
CA ALA A 592 33.45 2.97 16.84
C ALA A 592 33.09 3.19 15.36
N LEU A 593 32.21 4.14 15.05
CA LEU A 593 31.85 4.53 13.68
C LEU A 593 33.00 5.26 12.96
N SER A 594 33.74 6.11 13.68
CA SER A 594 34.94 6.76 13.15
C SER A 594 36.02 5.72 12.80
N ASP A 595 36.28 4.77 13.71
CA ASP A 595 37.14 3.61 13.48
C ASP A 595 36.70 2.81 12.22
N TYR A 596 35.39 2.58 12.05
CA TYR A 596 34.82 1.87 10.90
C TYR A 596 35.06 2.62 9.58
N LEU A 597 34.80 3.93 9.55
CA LEU A 597 34.98 4.75 8.36
C LEU A 597 36.46 4.92 7.99
N GLU A 598 37.36 5.07 8.97
CA GLU A 598 38.80 5.25 8.72
C GLU A 598 39.49 3.94 8.34
N ASP A 599 39.42 2.90 9.19
CA ASP A 599 40.16 1.65 8.98
C ASP A 599 39.41 0.63 8.11
N GLY A 600 38.11 0.45 8.37
CA GLY A 600 37.30 -0.56 7.70
C GLY A 600 36.94 -0.18 6.26
N ILE A 601 36.44 1.04 6.08
CA ILE A 601 35.97 1.53 4.78
C ILE A 601 37.08 2.25 4.01
N TRP A 602 37.61 3.36 4.51
CA TRP A 602 38.54 4.19 3.73
C TRP A 602 39.89 3.49 3.51
N ASN A 603 40.57 3.05 4.57
CA ASN A 603 41.86 2.37 4.49
C ASN A 603 41.75 0.84 4.36
N GLY A 604 40.53 0.30 4.35
CA GLY A 604 40.22 -1.12 4.14
C GLY A 604 39.59 -1.35 2.77
N LEU A 605 38.25 -1.41 2.70
CA LEU A 605 37.48 -1.69 1.48
C LEU A 605 37.88 -0.80 0.29
N MET A 606 37.97 0.52 0.51
CA MET A 606 38.27 1.53 -0.51
C MET A 606 39.76 1.89 -0.61
N LYS A 607 40.66 1.14 0.04
CA LYS A 607 42.11 1.41 0.12
C LYS A 607 42.79 1.67 -1.24
N ASN A 608 42.32 0.99 -2.28
CA ASN A 608 42.85 1.11 -3.65
C ASN A 608 42.11 2.17 -4.50
N HIS A 609 41.13 2.88 -3.91
CA HIS A 609 40.14 3.73 -4.59
C HIS A 609 40.08 5.17 -4.05
N HIS A 610 41.04 5.63 -3.24
CA HIS A 610 41.07 7.00 -2.71
C HIS A 610 41.03 8.11 -3.77
N THR A 611 41.40 7.80 -5.02
CA THR A 611 41.42 8.77 -6.13
C THR A 611 40.20 8.69 -7.06
N ASP A 612 39.57 7.53 -7.20
CA ASP A 612 38.41 7.32 -8.09
C ASP A 612 37.08 7.08 -7.34
N TYR A 613 37.12 6.96 -6.01
CA TYR A 613 35.98 6.86 -5.09
C TYR A 613 35.00 5.74 -5.43
N LYS A 614 35.49 4.68 -6.08
CA LYS A 614 34.73 3.45 -6.27
C LYS A 614 34.52 2.73 -4.95
N VAL A 615 33.38 2.07 -4.83
CA VAL A 615 33.04 1.21 -3.69
C VAL A 615 33.05 -0.23 -4.19
N PRO A 616 34.05 -1.04 -3.81
CA PRO A 616 33.99 -2.49 -3.95
C PRO A 616 32.78 -3.08 -3.23
N ASP A 617 32.04 -3.94 -3.92
CA ASP A 617 30.91 -4.67 -3.35
C ASP A 617 31.34 -5.69 -2.27
N TRP A 618 32.49 -6.35 -2.43
CA TRP A 618 32.93 -7.44 -1.55
C TRP A 618 34.15 -7.08 -0.70
N LEU A 619 34.04 -7.19 0.63
CA LEU A 619 35.21 -7.14 1.51
C LEU A 619 35.92 -8.50 1.54
N THR A 620 37.09 -8.54 0.91
CA THR A 620 37.94 -9.73 0.86
C THR A 620 39.42 -9.35 0.97
N GLU A 621 40.26 -10.30 1.36
CA GLU A 621 41.71 -10.09 1.35
C GLU A 621 42.24 -9.74 -0.05
N GLN A 622 41.62 -10.27 -1.12
CA GLN A 622 41.96 -9.94 -2.50
C GLN A 622 41.63 -8.48 -2.85
N VAL A 623 40.50 -7.94 -2.38
CA VAL A 623 40.12 -6.54 -2.65
C VAL A 623 41.02 -5.56 -1.90
N VAL A 624 41.33 -5.85 -0.63
CA VAL A 624 42.15 -4.95 0.23
C VAL A 624 43.66 -5.06 -0.05
N ASN A 625 44.17 -6.23 -0.41
CA ASN A 625 45.62 -6.49 -0.54
C ASN A 625 46.07 -6.97 -1.94
N GLY A 626 45.15 -7.12 -2.90
CA GLY A 626 45.45 -7.53 -4.28
C GLY A 626 45.93 -6.40 -5.19
N ASN A 627 46.41 -6.78 -6.38
CA ASN A 627 47.05 -5.88 -7.35
C ASN A 627 46.30 -5.75 -8.71
N GLY A 628 45.01 -6.11 -8.82
CA GLY A 628 44.23 -5.74 -10.01
C GLY A 628 42.94 -6.51 -10.38
N SER A 629 42.29 -5.96 -11.40
CA SER A 629 41.15 -6.38 -12.25
C SER A 629 39.81 -6.78 -11.62
N ASN A 630 39.78 -7.35 -10.41
CA ASN A 630 38.53 -7.76 -9.76
C ASN A 630 38.31 -6.92 -8.49
N ASP A 631 38.01 -5.63 -8.67
CA ASP A 631 37.69 -4.70 -7.59
C ASP A 631 36.21 -4.74 -7.17
N TYR A 632 35.36 -5.49 -7.89
CA TYR A 632 33.91 -5.63 -7.64
C TYR A 632 33.14 -4.30 -7.54
N SER A 633 33.68 -3.21 -8.09
CA SER A 633 33.09 -1.86 -7.96
C SER A 633 31.93 -1.56 -8.91
N TRP A 634 31.42 -2.58 -9.60
CA TRP A 634 30.40 -2.49 -10.65
C TRP A 634 28.96 -2.60 -10.13
N ARG A 635 28.74 -3.02 -8.88
CA ARG A 635 27.41 -3.11 -8.26
C ARG A 635 27.03 -1.73 -7.69
N GLY A 636 26.10 -1.02 -8.33
CA GLY A 636 25.66 0.31 -7.92
C GLY A 636 25.04 0.38 -6.52
N TRP A 637 24.33 -0.67 -6.12
CA TRP A 637 23.69 -0.88 -4.81
C TRP A 637 24.65 -0.73 -3.62
N ALA A 638 25.95 -1.02 -3.80
CA ALA A 638 26.95 -0.82 -2.75
C ALA A 638 27.23 0.66 -2.40
N TYR A 639 26.94 1.61 -3.30
CA TYR A 639 27.36 3.01 -3.15
C TYR A 639 26.50 3.82 -2.15
N PRO A 640 25.15 3.75 -2.18
CA PRO A 640 24.28 4.42 -1.21
C PRO A 640 24.67 4.22 0.25
N HIS A 641 24.87 2.96 0.67
CA HIS A 641 25.20 2.63 2.06
C HIS A 641 26.42 3.39 2.58
N ILE A 642 27.47 3.46 1.76
CA ILE A 642 28.71 4.13 2.13
C ILE A 642 28.60 5.65 2.04
N TYR A 643 28.03 6.23 0.97
CA TYR A 643 27.90 7.70 0.92
C TYR A 643 26.94 8.24 1.98
N ASN A 644 25.91 7.47 2.35
CA ASN A 644 25.00 7.83 3.43
C ASN A 644 25.69 7.72 4.80
N THR A 645 26.50 6.70 5.05
CA THR A 645 27.27 6.62 6.31
C THR A 645 28.18 7.85 6.48
N TYR A 646 28.85 8.29 5.41
CA TYR A 646 29.63 9.54 5.43
C TYR A 646 28.77 10.80 5.60
N TYR A 647 27.58 10.84 5.00
CA TYR A 647 26.65 11.96 5.13
C TYR A 647 26.09 12.10 6.55
N GLU A 648 25.69 10.99 7.18
CA GLU A 648 25.23 10.99 8.56
C GLU A 648 26.38 11.33 9.54
N MET A 649 27.62 10.91 9.26
CA MET A 649 28.80 11.34 10.03
C MET A 649 29.04 12.87 9.92
N TYR A 650 28.80 13.48 8.76
CA TYR A 650 28.79 14.94 8.63
C TYR A 650 27.71 15.59 9.52
N GLN A 651 26.50 15.00 9.61
CA GLN A 651 25.44 15.53 10.49
C GLN A 651 25.82 15.39 11.97
N ILE A 652 26.39 14.25 12.38
CA ILE A 652 26.89 14.00 13.73
C ILE A 652 27.92 15.05 14.12
N GLU A 653 28.97 15.26 13.32
CA GLU A 653 30.00 16.25 13.65
C GLU A 653 29.46 17.68 13.62
N LYS A 654 28.66 18.05 12.61
CA LYS A 654 28.07 19.40 12.51
C LYS A 654 27.24 19.74 13.76
N ASN A 655 26.44 18.79 14.23
CA ASN A 655 25.55 19.00 15.38
C ASN A 655 26.28 18.83 16.72
N TYR A 656 27.30 17.97 16.78
CA TYR A 656 28.03 17.59 17.99
C TYR A 656 29.57 17.65 17.82
N PRO A 657 30.16 18.83 17.50
CA PRO A 657 31.56 18.96 17.09
C PRO A 657 32.59 18.75 18.22
N ASN A 658 32.14 18.48 19.45
CA ASN A 658 32.99 18.20 20.60
C ASN A 658 32.67 16.83 21.26
N LEU A 659 31.95 15.95 20.55
CA LEU A 659 31.57 14.62 21.05
C LEU A 659 32.78 13.68 21.13
N ILE A 660 33.60 13.68 20.07
CA ILE A 660 34.87 12.96 19.94
C ILE A 660 35.95 13.90 19.37
N ASP A 661 37.20 13.45 19.40
CA ASP A 661 38.28 14.09 18.63
C ASP A 661 38.20 13.54 17.19
N TYR A 662 37.37 14.16 16.35
CA TYR A 662 37.14 13.71 14.96
C TYR A 662 38.44 13.75 14.12
N PRO A 663 38.76 12.70 13.33
CA PRO A 663 39.97 12.66 12.50
C PRO A 663 39.88 13.56 11.25
N GLU A 664 38.66 13.86 10.81
CA GLU A 664 38.35 14.71 9.66
C GLU A 664 37.35 15.80 10.08
N SER A 665 37.13 16.81 9.24
CA SER A 665 36.08 17.81 9.48
C SER A 665 34.76 17.42 8.83
N ALA A 666 33.65 18.01 9.29
CA ALA A 666 32.32 17.71 8.79
C ALA A 666 32.24 17.93 7.28
N LYS A 667 32.93 18.97 6.79
CA LYS A 667 33.06 19.28 5.38
C LYS A 667 33.84 18.23 4.58
N ASP A 668 34.83 17.58 5.17
CA ASP A 668 35.60 16.51 4.53
C ASP A 668 34.75 15.23 4.42
N TYR A 669 34.01 14.86 5.48
CA TYR A 669 33.02 13.76 5.43
C TYR A 669 31.96 14.00 4.34
N LEU A 670 31.40 15.21 4.27
CA LEU A 670 30.45 15.60 3.22
C LEU A 670 31.07 15.55 1.81
N LEU A 671 32.35 15.93 1.65
CA LEU A 671 33.07 15.83 0.38
C LEU A 671 33.35 14.37 0.00
N LYS A 672 33.58 13.46 0.95
CA LYS A 672 33.67 12.02 0.66
C LYS A 672 32.33 11.47 0.17
N ALA A 673 31.23 11.76 0.87
CA ALA A 673 29.88 11.38 0.44
C ALA A 673 29.60 11.85 -1.01
N TYR A 674 29.85 13.13 -1.30
CA TYR A 674 29.74 13.70 -2.64
C TYR A 674 30.58 12.97 -3.69
N ASN A 675 31.86 12.68 -3.41
CA ASN A 675 32.74 12.07 -4.40
C ASN A 675 32.38 10.59 -4.69
N ILE A 676 31.90 9.86 -3.68
CA ILE A 676 31.39 8.48 -3.81
C ILE A 676 30.08 8.47 -4.61
N MET A 677 29.13 9.33 -4.25
CA MET A 677 27.88 9.51 -4.97
C MET A 677 28.12 9.90 -6.44
N LYS A 678 29.10 10.76 -6.72
CA LYS A 678 29.52 11.07 -8.10
C LYS A 678 30.14 9.87 -8.81
N SER A 679 30.94 9.07 -8.12
CA SER A 679 31.65 7.90 -8.67
C SER A 679 30.69 6.86 -9.25
N LEU A 680 29.61 6.55 -8.53
CA LEU A 680 28.50 5.67 -8.95
C LEU A 680 28.08 5.95 -10.40
N TYR A 681 27.82 7.22 -10.72
CA TYR A 681 27.34 7.65 -12.03
C TYR A 681 28.45 7.88 -13.06
N VAL A 682 29.60 8.45 -12.66
CA VAL A 682 30.72 8.71 -13.58
C VAL A 682 31.37 7.42 -14.08
N ASN A 683 31.39 6.37 -13.25
CA ASN A 683 31.90 5.05 -13.62
C ASN A 683 30.84 4.14 -14.26
N ASN A 684 29.57 4.56 -14.33
CA ASN A 684 28.43 3.78 -14.83
C ASN A 684 28.21 2.45 -14.08
N ALA A 685 28.30 2.47 -12.74
CA ALA A 685 27.97 1.32 -11.89
C ALA A 685 26.44 1.10 -11.73
N VAL A 686 25.62 2.01 -12.27
CA VAL A 686 24.15 1.89 -12.34
C VAL A 686 23.64 2.53 -13.63
N ASN A 687 22.51 2.05 -14.18
CA ASN A 687 21.84 2.73 -15.29
C ASN A 687 20.97 3.88 -14.78
N ASN A 688 20.78 4.93 -15.60
CA ASN A 688 19.93 6.08 -15.27
C ASN A 688 18.41 5.75 -15.14
N ASN A 689 18.00 4.51 -15.34
CA ASN A 689 16.61 4.04 -15.25
C ASN A 689 16.42 2.92 -14.21
N ASP A 690 17.45 2.65 -13.41
CA ASP A 690 17.40 1.68 -12.30
C ASP A 690 17.48 2.51 -11.00
N GLY A 691 16.53 2.30 -10.09
CA GLY A 691 16.55 2.91 -8.76
C GLY A 691 17.33 2.05 -7.78
N LEU A 692 17.97 2.70 -6.81
CA LEU A 692 18.72 2.05 -5.73
C LEU A 692 18.05 2.35 -4.39
N GLU A 693 18.39 1.55 -3.39
CA GLU A 693 18.03 1.72 -1.99
C GLU A 693 18.91 2.78 -1.29
N GLY A 694 18.29 3.76 -0.64
CA GLY A 694 18.96 4.80 0.14
C GLY A 694 19.18 6.14 -0.59
N GLU A 695 18.58 6.36 -1.76
CA GLU A 695 18.67 7.61 -2.54
C GLU A 695 17.79 8.75 -1.96
N SER A 696 16.99 8.49 -0.93
CA SER A 696 16.13 9.49 -0.26
C SER A 696 16.92 10.67 0.32
N THR A 697 18.18 10.44 0.71
CA THR A 697 19.12 11.42 1.27
C THR A 697 19.72 12.35 0.21
N ASP A 698 19.67 12.02 -1.08
CA ASP A 698 20.31 12.76 -2.19
C ASP A 698 20.02 14.27 -2.16
N SER A 699 18.77 14.61 -1.90
CA SER A 699 18.32 15.99 -1.82
C SER A 699 18.86 16.72 -0.58
N GLY A 700 19.06 15.99 0.52
CA GLY A 700 19.74 16.44 1.73
C GLY A 700 21.23 16.65 1.53
N ILE A 701 21.91 15.77 0.81
CA ILE A 701 23.34 15.92 0.43
C ILE A 701 23.54 17.18 -0.42
N ILE A 702 22.71 17.39 -1.45
CA ILE A 702 22.74 18.63 -2.26
C ILE A 702 22.52 19.88 -1.41
N SER A 703 21.64 19.80 -0.40
CA SER A 703 21.31 20.93 0.46
C SER A 703 22.45 21.23 1.45
N ALA A 704 23.08 20.20 2.02
CA ALA A 704 24.28 20.32 2.83
C ALA A 704 25.45 20.93 2.06
N LEU A 705 25.71 20.47 0.83
CA LEU A 705 26.77 21.03 -0.03
C LEU A 705 26.56 22.54 -0.25
N LYS A 706 25.32 22.99 -0.48
CA LYS A 706 25.01 24.43 -0.61
C LYS A 706 25.21 25.20 0.70
N THR A 707 24.84 24.62 1.83
CA THR A 707 25.08 25.19 3.18
C THR A 707 26.58 25.35 3.44
N GLU A 708 27.40 24.37 3.07
CA GLU A 708 28.87 24.39 3.19
C GLU A 708 29.59 25.19 2.08
N HIS A 709 28.85 25.94 1.27
CA HIS A 709 29.35 26.76 0.15
C HIS A 709 30.15 25.95 -0.91
N LEU A 710 29.72 24.71 -1.16
CA LEU A 710 30.21 23.78 -2.20
C LEU A 710 29.25 23.77 -3.39
N ASP A 711 29.00 24.94 -3.97
CA ASP A 711 27.99 25.15 -5.02
C ASP A 711 28.30 24.37 -6.33
N ASN A 712 29.58 24.12 -6.64
CA ASN A 712 29.98 23.39 -7.84
C ASN A 712 29.69 21.89 -7.70
N GLU A 713 29.99 21.34 -6.52
CA GLU A 713 29.75 19.96 -6.13
C GLU A 713 28.24 19.69 -6.10
N ALA A 714 27.48 20.59 -5.46
CA ALA A 714 26.02 20.54 -5.44
C ALA A 714 25.41 20.59 -6.84
N SER A 715 25.93 21.47 -7.72
CA SER A 715 25.48 21.56 -9.12
C SER A 715 25.80 20.29 -9.91
N THR A 716 26.98 19.69 -9.68
CA THR A 716 27.42 18.46 -10.35
C THR A 716 26.48 17.29 -10.05
N ILE A 717 26.14 17.05 -8.79
CA ILE A 717 25.17 16.01 -8.42
C ILE A 717 23.77 16.35 -8.94
N GLN A 718 23.35 17.62 -8.84
CA GLN A 718 22.04 18.05 -9.33
C GLN A 718 21.87 17.86 -10.85
N ASP A 719 22.94 17.96 -11.64
CA ASP A 719 22.94 17.66 -13.08
C ASP A 719 22.98 16.14 -13.36
N ILE A 720 23.67 15.34 -12.54
CA ILE A 720 23.66 13.87 -12.62
C ILE A 720 22.24 13.33 -12.36
N LEU A 721 21.63 13.70 -11.23
CA LEU A 721 20.27 13.29 -10.88
C LEU A 721 19.22 13.83 -11.84
N LYS A 722 19.51 14.94 -12.54
CA LYS A 722 18.64 15.47 -13.60
C LYS A 722 18.55 14.52 -14.80
N ASN A 723 19.61 13.76 -15.09
CA ASN A 723 19.63 12.74 -16.14
C ASN A 723 18.88 11.48 -15.71
N LYS A 724 19.09 10.99 -14.47
CA LYS A 724 18.31 9.88 -13.89
C LYS A 724 16.81 10.19 -13.86
N TYR A 725 16.44 11.39 -13.41
CA TYR A 725 15.07 11.88 -13.49
C TYR A 725 14.51 11.91 -14.91
N ASP A 726 15.27 12.35 -15.93
CA ASP A 726 14.75 12.43 -17.31
C ASP A 726 14.48 11.06 -17.92
N SER A 727 15.23 10.02 -17.54
CA SER A 727 14.93 8.63 -17.90
C SER A 727 13.60 8.19 -17.27
N PHE A 728 13.48 8.26 -15.94
CA PHE A 728 12.25 7.88 -15.23
C PHE A 728 11.03 8.73 -15.65
N ALA A 729 11.20 10.01 -15.97
CA ALA A 729 10.09 10.86 -16.40
C ALA A 729 9.51 10.46 -17.78
N GLN A 730 10.23 9.66 -18.56
CA GLN A 730 9.77 9.08 -19.83
C GLN A 730 9.16 7.69 -19.65
N ASP A 731 9.50 6.96 -18.59
CA ASP A 731 8.94 5.66 -18.26
C ASP A 731 7.43 5.77 -17.93
N PRO A 732 6.55 4.97 -18.56
CA PRO A 732 5.15 4.86 -18.11
C PRO A 732 5.01 4.38 -16.65
N TYR A 733 5.98 3.61 -16.16
CA TYR A 733 6.01 2.88 -14.88
C TYR A 733 7.36 3.10 -14.17
N PRO A 734 7.61 4.31 -13.63
CA PRO A 734 8.94 4.73 -13.19
C PRO A 734 9.31 4.16 -11.82
N TYR A 735 9.59 2.87 -11.81
CA TYR A 735 9.95 2.08 -10.63
C TYR A 735 10.59 0.74 -11.08
N THR A 736 11.43 0.81 -12.11
CA THR A 736 12.34 -0.27 -12.50
C THR A 736 13.59 -0.20 -11.61
N SER A 737 14.09 -1.35 -11.17
CA SER A 737 15.39 -1.53 -10.50
C SER A 737 16.05 -2.80 -11.07
N GLU A 738 16.63 -3.65 -10.24
CA GLU A 738 17.20 -4.95 -10.64
C GLU A 738 16.17 -5.79 -11.42
N TYR A 739 14.93 -5.83 -10.92
CA TYR A 739 13.83 -6.58 -11.50
C TYR A 739 12.78 -5.69 -12.21
N PRO A 740 11.96 -6.25 -13.13
CA PRO A 740 10.83 -5.53 -13.74
C PRO A 740 9.72 -5.18 -12.74
N TYR A 741 9.60 -5.94 -11.65
CA TYR A 741 8.78 -5.64 -10.48
C TYR A 741 9.68 -5.72 -9.25
N ASP A 742 9.80 -4.60 -8.54
CA ASP A 742 10.71 -4.42 -7.41
C ASP A 742 10.23 -3.25 -6.53
N ASN A 743 10.54 -3.27 -5.24
CA ASN A 743 10.26 -2.21 -4.27
C ASN A 743 11.43 -1.23 -4.10
N THR A 744 12.65 -1.63 -4.48
CA THR A 744 13.91 -0.88 -4.32
C THR A 744 13.84 0.56 -4.85
N ALA A 745 13.35 0.75 -6.08
CA ALA A 745 13.34 2.07 -6.74
C ALA A 745 12.33 3.09 -6.19
N GLU A 746 11.43 2.70 -5.30
CA GLU A 746 10.26 3.52 -4.95
C GLU A 746 10.66 4.86 -4.30
N GLU A 747 11.43 4.80 -3.22
CA GLU A 747 11.86 5.97 -2.45
C GLU A 747 12.67 6.94 -3.31
N GLY A 748 13.63 6.43 -4.10
CA GLY A 748 14.56 7.26 -4.88
C GLY A 748 13.84 7.97 -6.02
N VAL A 749 12.93 7.26 -6.70
CA VAL A 749 12.11 7.88 -7.75
C VAL A 749 11.06 8.83 -7.17
N TYR A 750 10.55 8.60 -5.95
CA TYR A 750 9.74 9.60 -5.25
C TYR A 750 10.55 10.86 -4.94
N SER A 751 11.78 10.71 -4.43
CA SER A 751 12.72 11.79 -4.10
C SER A 751 13.04 12.63 -5.34
N LEU A 752 13.42 12.01 -6.46
CA LEU A 752 13.59 12.66 -7.77
C LEU A 752 12.31 13.37 -8.23
N GLY A 753 11.15 12.72 -8.06
CA GLY A 753 9.84 13.29 -8.32
C GLY A 753 9.53 14.52 -7.46
N ASN A 754 10.10 14.63 -6.26
CA ASN A 754 10.00 15.79 -5.38
C ASN A 754 10.93 16.91 -5.86
N MET A 755 12.22 16.60 -6.05
CA MET A 755 13.26 17.54 -6.51
C MET A 755 12.87 18.30 -7.80
N TYR A 756 12.26 17.60 -8.77
CA TYR A 756 11.83 18.20 -10.04
C TYR A 756 10.31 18.48 -10.11
N ASN A 757 9.60 18.40 -8.97
CA ASN A 757 8.17 18.69 -8.82
C ASN A 757 7.26 17.93 -9.82
N ASN A 758 7.59 16.67 -10.11
CA ASN A 758 6.82 15.79 -10.97
C ASN A 758 5.71 15.09 -10.17
N GLN A 759 4.57 15.76 -10.07
CA GLN A 759 3.39 15.26 -9.36
C GLN A 759 2.85 13.93 -9.92
N LYS A 760 3.02 13.64 -11.23
CA LYS A 760 2.60 12.35 -11.80
C LYS A 760 3.48 11.22 -11.28
N MET A 761 4.80 11.41 -11.29
CA MET A 761 5.79 10.43 -10.83
C MET A 761 5.56 10.07 -9.35
N LYS A 762 5.53 11.08 -8.47
CA LYS A 762 5.26 10.86 -7.03
C LYS A 762 3.95 10.12 -6.76
N GLN A 763 2.90 10.45 -7.49
CA GLN A 763 1.60 9.80 -7.31
C GLN A 763 1.57 8.37 -7.84
N MET A 764 2.33 8.05 -8.91
CA MET A 764 2.46 6.68 -9.39
C MET A 764 3.28 5.81 -8.44
N VAL A 765 4.33 6.37 -7.82
CA VAL A 765 5.09 5.66 -6.77
C VAL A 765 4.18 5.38 -5.58
N ASP A 766 3.54 6.40 -4.97
CA ASP A 766 2.62 6.22 -3.83
C ASP A 766 1.55 5.14 -4.10
N MET A 767 0.98 5.12 -5.31
CA MET A 767 0.08 4.05 -5.74
C MET A 767 0.73 2.67 -5.81
N LYS A 768 1.96 2.55 -6.33
CA LYS A 768 2.71 1.29 -6.43
C LYS A 768 3.05 0.76 -5.05
N THR A 769 3.57 1.63 -4.17
CA THR A 769 3.91 1.32 -2.78
C THR A 769 2.71 0.70 -2.07
N ARG A 770 1.54 1.33 -2.17
CA ARG A 770 0.31 0.87 -1.49
C ARG A 770 -0.33 -0.35 -2.16
N ALA A 771 -0.31 -0.43 -3.49
CA ALA A 771 -0.87 -1.56 -4.22
C ALA A 771 -0.04 -2.85 -4.07
N SER A 772 1.23 -2.73 -3.66
CA SER A 772 2.09 -3.86 -3.32
C SER A 772 1.99 -4.28 -1.85
N ARG A 773 1.16 -3.60 -1.03
CA ARG A 773 1.08 -3.79 0.42
C ARG A 773 -0.26 -4.36 0.86
N SER A 774 -0.20 -5.31 1.77
CA SER A 774 -1.36 -5.99 2.34
C SER A 774 -2.09 -5.11 3.38
N VAL A 775 -3.42 -5.25 3.52
CA VAL A 775 -4.25 -4.58 4.56
C VAL A 775 -5.04 -5.58 5.42
N GLN A 776 -4.58 -6.83 5.45
CA GLN A 776 -5.13 -7.94 6.24
C GLN A 776 -4.74 -7.85 7.72
N PRO A 777 -5.58 -8.34 8.67
CA PRO A 777 -5.30 -8.24 10.11
C PRO A 777 -4.31 -9.32 10.60
N THR A 778 -3.12 -9.31 10.00
CA THR A 778 -1.99 -10.21 10.20
C THR A 778 -0.72 -9.39 10.26
N TRP A 779 -0.01 -9.39 11.39
CA TRP A 779 1.11 -8.48 11.64
C TRP A 779 2.24 -8.53 10.62
N TYR A 780 2.57 -9.72 10.09
CA TYR A 780 3.61 -9.92 9.09
C TYR A 780 3.17 -9.60 7.65
N GLN A 781 1.91 -9.20 7.44
CA GLN A 781 1.39 -8.74 6.16
C GLN A 781 0.90 -7.28 6.24
N TYR A 782 0.38 -6.81 7.38
CA TYR A 782 -0.29 -5.51 7.47
C TYR A 782 0.67 -4.34 7.16
N SER A 783 0.45 -3.73 6.00
CA SER A 783 1.29 -2.75 5.34
C SER A 783 2.70 -3.19 4.92
N VAL A 784 3.03 -4.49 4.99
CA VAL A 784 4.30 -5.07 4.52
C VAL A 784 4.24 -5.26 3.00
N PRO A 785 5.33 -5.02 2.23
CA PRO A 785 5.30 -5.13 0.78
C PRO A 785 5.49 -6.59 0.33
N VAL A 786 4.70 -7.03 -0.64
CA VAL A 786 4.86 -8.32 -1.31
C VAL A 786 5.98 -8.20 -2.34
N THR A 787 7.07 -8.94 -2.14
CA THR A 787 8.24 -8.93 -3.04
C THR A 787 7.99 -9.80 -4.28
N ILE A 788 8.99 -9.92 -5.16
CA ILE A 788 8.98 -10.86 -6.29
C ILE A 788 8.76 -12.33 -5.85
N ASN A 789 9.05 -12.65 -4.58
CA ASN A 789 8.96 -13.98 -3.98
C ASN A 789 7.62 -14.27 -3.27
N GLY A 790 6.62 -13.38 -3.41
CA GLY A 790 5.29 -13.58 -2.84
C GLY A 790 5.15 -13.20 -1.35
N GLU A 791 3.92 -13.31 -0.86
CA GLU A 791 3.53 -12.83 0.48
C GLU A 791 3.91 -13.77 1.65
N SER A 792 4.49 -14.94 1.36
CA SER A 792 4.85 -15.93 2.39
C SER A 792 6.35 -15.95 2.73
N TRP A 793 7.21 -15.58 1.78
CA TRP A 793 8.65 -15.86 1.86
C TRP A 793 9.45 -14.78 2.61
N TRP A 794 9.42 -13.53 2.14
CA TRP A 794 10.34 -12.47 2.58
C TRP A 794 9.59 -11.27 3.18
N GLN A 795 9.06 -11.43 4.40
CA GLN A 795 8.36 -10.34 5.09
C GLN A 795 9.34 -9.43 5.85
N PHE A 796 9.03 -8.13 5.89
CA PHE A 796 9.92 -7.08 6.39
C PHE A 796 11.26 -6.99 5.64
N GLN A 797 11.24 -7.12 4.31
CA GLN A 797 12.39 -6.72 3.48
C GLN A 797 12.83 -5.28 3.82
N TYR A 798 14.09 -4.95 3.58
CA TYR A 798 14.68 -3.62 3.79
C TYR A 798 13.89 -2.44 3.18
N THR A 799 13.08 -2.70 2.16
CA THR A 799 12.21 -1.71 1.52
C THR A 799 10.97 -1.35 2.33
N ASP A 800 10.61 -2.06 3.42
CA ASP A 800 9.32 -1.90 4.09
C ASP A 800 9.11 -0.46 4.63
N SER A 801 9.90 -0.03 5.62
CA SER A 801 9.88 1.36 6.11
C SER A 801 10.52 2.34 5.12
N LEU A 802 11.55 1.92 4.38
CA LEU A 802 12.30 2.78 3.46
C LEU A 802 11.44 3.26 2.27
N ALA A 803 10.70 2.37 1.60
CA ALA A 803 9.72 2.76 0.59
C ALA A 803 8.46 3.40 1.21
N GLY A 804 8.20 3.15 2.50
CA GLY A 804 7.22 3.90 3.32
C GLY A 804 7.45 5.42 3.31
N THR A 805 8.69 5.90 3.06
CA THR A 805 8.96 7.34 2.84
C THR A 805 8.10 7.95 1.73
N ALA A 806 7.77 7.21 0.67
CA ALA A 806 6.92 7.69 -0.41
C ALA A 806 5.48 7.93 0.05
N MET A 807 4.95 7.01 0.88
CA MET A 807 3.62 7.12 1.49
C MET A 807 3.54 8.30 2.46
N ASP A 808 4.53 8.45 3.33
CA ASP A 808 4.56 9.52 4.34
C ASP A 808 4.64 10.88 3.66
N ASN A 809 5.62 11.06 2.77
CA ASN A 809 5.79 12.30 2.02
C ASN A 809 4.56 12.60 1.15
N TRP A 810 3.84 11.59 0.63
CA TRP A 810 2.61 11.84 -0.14
C TRP A 810 1.45 12.37 0.71
N LEU A 811 1.23 11.82 1.91
CA LEU A 811 0.21 12.31 2.83
C LEU A 811 0.59 13.67 3.41
N ARG A 812 1.83 13.81 3.86
CA ARG A 812 2.31 14.96 4.61
C ARG A 812 2.67 16.16 3.74
N GLU A 813 3.24 15.95 2.55
CA GLU A 813 3.78 17.04 1.73
C GLU A 813 2.87 17.49 0.58
N GLN A 814 2.01 16.62 0.06
CA GLN A 814 1.26 16.92 -1.17
C GLN A 814 -0.17 17.38 -0.89
N ASN A 815 -0.66 18.33 -1.70
CA ASN A 815 -2.10 18.55 -1.81
C ASN A 815 -2.66 17.47 -2.74
N ASN A 816 -2.68 16.24 -2.23
CA ASN A 816 -3.04 15.00 -2.93
C ASN A 816 -4.53 14.96 -3.36
N GLY A 817 -5.36 15.89 -2.85
CA GLY A 817 -6.77 16.02 -3.22
C GLY A 817 -7.69 15.00 -2.55
N MET A 818 -7.17 14.20 -1.62
CA MET A 818 -7.92 13.26 -0.80
C MET A 818 -8.91 14.01 0.11
N SER A 819 -10.00 13.33 0.48
CA SER A 819 -10.91 13.84 1.53
C SER A 819 -10.41 13.47 2.92
N GLN A 820 -10.92 14.12 3.98
CA GLN A 820 -10.52 13.82 5.36
C GLN A 820 -10.67 12.34 5.73
N ASP A 821 -11.79 11.73 5.35
CA ASP A 821 -12.01 10.29 5.53
C ASP A 821 -10.89 9.49 4.84
N GLN A 822 -10.47 9.92 3.64
CA GLN A 822 -9.46 9.21 2.88
C GLN A 822 -8.05 9.36 3.44
N ILE A 823 -7.72 10.54 3.98
CA ILE A 823 -6.45 10.80 4.67
C ILE A 823 -6.34 9.87 5.88
N GLY A 824 -7.39 9.79 6.70
CA GLY A 824 -7.39 8.93 7.89
C GLY A 824 -7.35 7.43 7.60
N LEU A 825 -7.92 6.93 6.48
CA LEU A 825 -7.71 5.53 6.07
C LEU A 825 -6.25 5.30 5.64
N ALA A 826 -5.70 6.19 4.81
CA ALA A 826 -4.37 6.01 4.25
C ALA A 826 -3.24 6.13 5.31
N GLU A 827 -3.51 6.83 6.41
CA GLU A 827 -2.59 6.95 7.53
C GLU A 827 -2.38 5.63 8.29
N ARG A 828 -3.36 4.73 8.31
CA ARG A 828 -3.26 3.44 9.04
C ARG A 828 -2.15 2.56 8.48
N ALA A 829 -2.14 2.39 7.16
CA ALA A 829 -1.09 1.68 6.45
C ALA A 829 0.22 2.47 6.49
N ASN A 830 0.17 3.79 6.26
CA ASN A 830 1.35 4.66 6.34
C ASN A 830 2.11 4.48 7.65
N TYR A 831 1.41 4.50 8.78
CA TYR A 831 2.04 4.36 10.07
C TYR A 831 2.51 2.93 10.37
N ALA A 832 1.74 1.91 9.97
CA ALA A 832 2.15 0.52 10.13
C ALA A 832 3.49 0.24 9.41
N ALA A 833 3.70 0.78 8.20
CA ALA A 833 4.99 0.68 7.49
C ALA A 833 6.16 1.33 8.24
N LYS A 834 5.94 2.34 9.11
CA LYS A 834 6.99 2.95 9.95
C LYS A 834 7.42 2.04 11.11
N LEU A 835 6.50 1.21 11.60
CA LEU A 835 6.74 0.26 12.69
C LEU A 835 7.29 -1.08 12.20
N GLY A 836 7.03 -1.43 10.93
CA GLY A 836 7.36 -2.72 10.32
C GLY A 836 8.77 -3.20 10.63
N ASN A 837 9.80 -2.44 10.23
CA ASN A 837 11.18 -2.84 10.44
C ASN A 837 11.67 -2.74 11.90
N LEU A 838 10.94 -2.11 12.84
CA LEU A 838 11.30 -2.20 14.25
C LEU A 838 11.13 -3.62 14.82
N THR A 839 10.40 -4.49 14.12
CA THR A 839 10.20 -5.89 14.52
C THR A 839 11.48 -6.74 14.44
N HIS A 840 12.47 -6.35 13.63
CA HIS A 840 13.77 -7.02 13.51
C HIS A 840 14.55 -7.06 14.85
N ILE A 841 14.39 -6.03 15.70
CA ILE A 841 15.20 -5.84 16.92
C ILE A 841 14.74 -6.79 18.02
N ASN A 842 15.55 -7.80 18.35
CA ASN A 842 15.22 -8.74 19.42
C ASN A 842 15.30 -8.07 20.81
N SER A 843 14.15 -7.74 21.39
CA SER A 843 13.98 -7.29 22.78
C SER A 843 13.56 -8.43 23.72
N GLY A 844 13.62 -9.69 23.25
CA GLY A 844 13.13 -10.89 23.93
C GLY A 844 11.97 -11.58 23.22
N GLN A 845 11.50 -11.04 22.09
CA GLN A 845 10.39 -11.60 21.31
C GLN A 845 10.81 -12.56 20.18
N ILE A 846 12.08 -12.55 19.81
CA ILE A 846 12.64 -13.47 18.80
C ILE A 846 13.27 -14.66 19.53
N ASP A 847 14.20 -14.38 20.45
CA ASP A 847 14.76 -15.34 21.41
C ASP A 847 15.20 -14.66 22.72
N SER A 848 15.63 -15.45 23.71
CA SER A 848 16.08 -14.95 25.03
C SER A 848 17.60 -14.71 25.19
N ASN A 849 18.44 -15.07 24.23
CA ASN A 849 19.91 -15.03 24.32
C ASN A 849 20.55 -13.87 23.52
N ASN A 850 19.95 -13.48 22.40
CA ASN A 850 20.45 -12.51 21.43
C ASN A 850 19.79 -11.14 21.62
N ILE A 851 19.52 -10.75 22.87
CA ILE A 851 18.86 -9.48 23.18
C ILE A 851 19.70 -8.29 22.69
N GLY A 852 19.10 -7.44 21.85
CA GLY A 852 19.70 -6.32 21.15
C GLY A 852 20.25 -6.64 19.76
N ALA A 853 20.29 -7.92 19.34
CA ALA A 853 20.61 -8.26 17.96
C ALA A 853 19.40 -8.03 17.02
N VAL A 854 19.65 -7.99 15.71
CA VAL A 854 18.61 -7.94 14.67
C VAL A 854 18.58 -9.20 13.84
N ALA A 855 17.38 -9.63 13.44
CA ALA A 855 17.15 -10.75 12.54
C ALA A 855 16.66 -10.27 11.17
N TRP A 856 17.22 -10.84 10.09
CA TRP A 856 17.19 -10.28 8.73
C TRP A 856 15.78 -10.10 8.16
N TYR A 857 14.97 -11.16 8.17
CA TYR A 857 13.58 -11.11 7.72
C TYR A 857 12.73 -12.17 8.41
N TYR A 858 11.41 -11.99 8.32
CA TYR A 858 10.42 -12.96 8.80
C TYR A 858 9.86 -13.79 7.64
N GLN A 859 9.75 -15.09 7.85
CA GLN A 859 9.15 -16.01 6.90
C GLN A 859 7.79 -16.47 7.41
N ALA A 860 6.75 -16.13 6.64
CA ALA A 860 5.38 -16.37 7.04
C ALA A 860 4.91 -17.81 6.83
N GLU A 861 5.61 -18.66 6.09
CA GLU A 861 5.31 -20.12 6.03
C GLU A 861 5.87 -20.94 7.22
N LEU A 862 6.76 -20.39 8.05
CA LEU A 862 7.55 -21.16 9.04
C LEU A 862 8.37 -22.32 8.41
N GLY A 863 9.10 -23.09 9.22
CA GLY A 863 9.90 -24.24 8.77
C GLY A 863 11.32 -23.89 8.32
N ASP A 864 12.27 -24.82 8.53
CA ASP A 864 13.72 -24.59 8.32
C ASP A 864 14.21 -24.83 6.87
N THR A 865 13.30 -24.98 5.90
CA THR A 865 13.61 -25.35 4.48
C THR A 865 14.44 -24.31 3.71
N THR A 866 14.49 -23.08 4.20
CA THR A 866 14.80 -21.88 3.40
C THR A 866 16.20 -21.31 3.63
N ARG A 867 16.75 -21.54 4.84
CA ARG A 867 18.07 -21.05 5.29
C ARG A 867 19.23 -21.48 4.39
N GLN A 868 19.08 -22.54 3.59
CA GLN A 868 20.10 -22.97 2.63
C GLN A 868 20.13 -22.15 1.33
N HIS A 869 19.00 -21.55 0.90
CA HIS A 869 18.90 -20.91 -0.42
C HIS A 869 19.78 -19.65 -0.54
N TYR A 870 19.69 -18.73 0.42
CA TYR A 870 20.49 -17.50 0.47
C TYR A 870 21.85 -17.66 1.17
N GLY A 871 22.41 -18.88 1.23
CA GLY A 871 23.76 -19.09 1.76
C GLY A 871 23.99 -18.67 3.22
N VAL A 872 22.92 -18.52 4.02
CA VAL A 872 23.02 -18.15 5.44
C VAL A 872 23.46 -19.31 6.35
N GLY A 873 23.67 -20.50 5.78
CA GLY A 873 24.37 -21.64 6.40
C GLY A 873 23.43 -22.68 7.02
N GLU A 874 23.98 -23.65 7.78
CA GLU A 874 23.15 -24.57 8.58
C GLU A 874 22.68 -23.88 9.88
N GLY A 875 21.49 -24.21 10.37
CA GLY A 875 20.91 -23.63 11.59
C GLY A 875 19.37 -23.75 11.61
N THR A 876 18.73 -23.32 12.70
CA THR A 876 17.27 -23.32 12.88
C THR A 876 16.73 -21.90 12.90
N MET A 877 15.52 -21.65 12.42
CA MET A 877 14.87 -20.34 12.56
C MET A 877 14.48 -20.03 14.01
N HIS A 878 14.43 -18.75 14.38
CA HIS A 878 14.09 -18.31 15.74
C HIS A 878 12.71 -17.64 15.69
N ASN A 879 11.67 -18.35 16.14
CA ASN A 879 10.27 -17.88 16.09
C ASN A 879 9.77 -17.41 14.70
N GLY A 880 10.28 -18.00 13.61
CA GLY A 880 9.96 -17.61 12.22
C GLY A 880 10.86 -16.50 11.64
N TRP A 881 11.88 -16.08 12.37
CA TRP A 881 12.90 -15.14 11.89
C TRP A 881 14.15 -15.86 11.37
N ILE A 882 14.73 -15.31 10.31
CA ILE A 882 16.05 -15.73 9.83
C ILE A 882 17.13 -15.22 10.81
N PRO A 883 17.90 -16.13 11.44
CA PRO A 883 18.72 -15.85 12.63
C PRO A 883 20.10 -15.23 12.31
N LEU A 884 20.09 -14.20 11.46
CA LEU A 884 21.27 -13.48 10.97
C LEU A 884 20.92 -11.99 10.88
N SER A 885 21.87 -11.07 10.99
CA SER A 885 21.60 -9.64 10.82
C SER A 885 21.23 -9.26 9.37
N GLY A 886 22.07 -9.63 8.40
CA GLY A 886 21.82 -9.33 6.98
C GLY A 886 21.53 -7.84 6.74
N GLU A 887 20.53 -7.56 5.92
CA GLU A 887 20.13 -6.18 5.57
C GLU A 887 19.21 -5.51 6.61
N ALA A 888 18.97 -6.11 7.79
CA ALA A 888 18.05 -5.54 8.79
C ALA A 888 18.40 -4.11 9.20
N ASP A 889 19.69 -3.76 9.19
CA ASP A 889 20.19 -2.41 9.46
C ASP A 889 19.78 -1.39 8.38
N LEU A 890 19.67 -1.78 7.11
CA LEU A 890 19.12 -0.92 6.06
C LEU A 890 17.63 -0.67 6.29
N SER A 891 16.91 -1.70 6.71
CA SER A 891 15.50 -1.61 7.09
C SER A 891 15.31 -0.63 8.26
N LEU A 892 16.18 -0.69 9.28
CA LEU A 892 16.17 0.23 10.41
C LEU A 892 16.60 1.66 10.02
N PHE A 893 17.58 1.82 9.14
CA PHE A 893 17.89 3.12 8.52
C PHE A 893 16.63 3.71 7.86
N GLY A 894 15.88 2.91 7.09
CA GLY A 894 14.60 3.29 6.52
C GLY A 894 13.58 3.77 7.56
N ALA A 895 13.44 3.04 8.66
CA ALA A 895 12.58 3.46 9.79
C ALA A 895 13.00 4.81 10.38
N LEU A 896 14.31 5.03 10.60
CA LEU A 896 14.84 6.30 11.14
C LEU A 896 14.51 7.52 10.26
N GLN A 897 14.33 7.34 8.94
CA GLN A 897 13.90 8.42 8.05
C GLN A 897 12.43 8.82 8.23
N VAL A 898 11.55 7.90 8.68
CA VAL A 898 10.09 8.09 8.70
C VAL A 898 9.44 8.13 10.08
N LEU A 899 10.11 7.65 11.14
CA LEU A 899 9.56 7.64 12.50
C LEU A 899 9.19 9.06 12.96
N SER A 900 7.97 9.19 13.48
CA SER A 900 7.36 10.46 13.86
C SER A 900 6.11 10.26 14.70
N ALA A 901 5.75 11.27 15.48
CA ALA A 901 4.45 11.40 16.11
C ALA A 901 3.43 11.95 15.08
N ASP A 902 2.46 11.14 14.70
CA ASP A 902 1.48 11.48 13.67
C ASP A 902 0.09 11.65 14.27
N VAL A 903 -0.56 12.77 13.97
CA VAL A 903 -1.91 13.06 14.46
C VAL A 903 -2.88 13.28 13.31
N VAL A 904 -3.94 12.48 13.31
CA VAL A 904 -4.97 12.46 12.26
C VAL A 904 -6.36 12.28 12.88
N ASN A 905 -7.38 12.81 12.22
CA ASN A 905 -8.77 12.49 12.55
C ASN A 905 -9.25 11.33 11.66
N ASP A 906 -9.12 10.12 12.19
CA ASP A 906 -9.52 8.86 11.58
C ASP A 906 -11.03 8.81 11.31
N PRO A 907 -11.48 8.26 10.16
CA PRO A 907 -12.88 8.14 9.78
C PRO A 907 -13.80 7.36 10.74
N ILE A 908 -13.25 6.50 11.59
CA ILE A 908 -13.93 5.54 12.48
C ILE A 908 -13.53 5.77 13.96
N PHE A 909 -12.23 5.80 14.25
CA PHE A 909 -11.70 5.99 15.61
C PHE A 909 -11.80 7.44 16.10
N GLY A 910 -11.77 8.43 15.18
CA GLY A 910 -11.74 9.86 15.48
C GLY A 910 -10.32 10.39 15.64
N LEU A 911 -10.11 11.41 16.47
CA LEU A 911 -8.77 11.93 16.78
C LEU A 911 -7.89 10.80 17.32
N THR A 912 -6.83 10.50 16.57
CA THR A 912 -5.91 9.38 16.82
C THR A 912 -4.49 9.89 16.73
N GLY A 913 -3.67 9.57 17.73
CA GLY A 913 -2.22 9.67 17.66
C GLY A 913 -1.65 8.32 17.28
N TYR A 914 -0.69 8.33 16.36
CA TYR A 914 0.15 7.18 16.03
C TYR A 914 1.58 7.54 16.42
N GLY A 915 2.22 6.70 17.25
CA GLY A 915 3.46 7.08 17.93
C GLY A 915 3.31 8.32 18.82
N ALA A 916 2.12 8.54 19.38
CA ALA A 916 1.87 9.63 20.31
C ALA A 916 0.58 9.42 21.12
N ASP A 917 0.60 9.83 22.39
CA ASP A 917 -0.63 10.16 23.11
C ASP A 917 -1.14 11.54 22.65
N VAL A 918 -2.45 11.65 22.48
CA VAL A 918 -3.11 12.86 21.95
C VAL A 918 -4.39 13.18 22.72
N GLN A 919 -4.40 14.34 23.36
CA GLN A 919 -5.52 14.85 24.13
C GLN A 919 -6.24 16.00 23.41
N ASP A 920 -7.57 15.88 23.24
CA ASP A 920 -8.42 16.98 22.76
C ASP A 920 -8.74 17.96 23.91
N ASN A 921 -8.18 19.18 23.82
CA ASN A 921 -8.38 20.28 24.76
C ASN A 921 -9.34 21.37 24.20
N GLY A 922 -10.25 20.97 23.32
CA GLY A 922 -11.28 21.82 22.70
C GLY A 922 -10.74 22.64 21.53
N ASN A 923 -10.23 23.83 21.81
CA ASN A 923 -9.63 24.72 20.80
C ASN A 923 -8.18 24.35 20.48
N SER A 924 -7.51 23.68 21.41
CA SER A 924 -6.18 23.11 21.24
C SER A 924 -6.21 21.59 21.35
N MET A 925 -5.07 20.98 21.05
CA MET A 925 -4.74 19.58 21.33
C MET A 925 -3.34 19.54 21.93
N SER A 926 -3.09 18.53 22.75
CA SER A 926 -1.79 18.29 23.37
C SER A 926 -1.28 16.91 22.92
N VAL A 927 0.02 16.81 22.65
CA VAL A 927 0.64 15.64 22.01
C VAL A 927 1.92 15.27 22.76
N THR A 928 2.03 14.02 23.20
CA THR A 928 3.25 13.45 23.80
C THR A 928 3.82 12.42 22.82
N PRO A 929 5.04 12.61 22.31
CA PRO A 929 5.61 11.68 21.34
C PRO A 929 6.04 10.36 21.98
N GLU A 930 5.69 9.26 21.30
CA GLU A 930 6.06 7.87 21.63
C GLU A 930 6.67 7.15 20.40
N ASP A 931 7.06 7.91 19.37
CA ASP A 931 7.57 7.43 18.07
C ASP A 931 9.00 6.87 18.10
N GLY A 932 9.67 6.95 19.24
CA GLY A 932 11.05 6.49 19.45
C GLY A 932 12.11 7.56 19.26
N LEU A 933 11.94 8.50 18.31
CA LEU A 933 12.95 9.53 18.03
C LEU A 933 12.62 10.87 18.67
N ARG A 934 11.33 11.24 18.71
CA ARG A 934 10.84 12.51 19.26
C ARG A 934 11.42 13.74 18.56
N THR A 935 11.83 13.60 17.31
CA THR A 935 12.37 14.65 16.43
C THR A 935 11.33 15.21 15.45
N ARG A 936 10.20 14.51 15.25
CA ARG A 936 9.18 14.85 14.24
C ARG A 936 7.76 14.91 14.84
N LEU A 937 6.97 15.89 14.40
CA LEU A 937 5.53 16.00 14.67
C LEU A 937 4.77 16.28 13.37
N ASN A 938 3.84 15.40 13.02
CA ASN A 938 3.06 15.51 11.79
C ASN A 938 1.57 15.67 12.09
N LEU A 939 1.01 16.80 11.66
CA LEU A 939 -0.41 17.11 11.73
C LEU A 939 -1.03 16.79 10.36
N ILE A 940 -1.37 15.52 10.16
CA ILE A 940 -1.70 14.92 8.87
C ILE A 940 -2.92 15.61 8.24
N ASP A 941 -3.99 15.85 9.02
CA ASP A 941 -5.20 16.60 8.62
C ASP A 941 -4.88 17.99 8.02
N GLN A 942 -3.81 18.63 8.49
CA GLN A 942 -3.40 19.97 8.06
C GLN A 942 -2.34 19.93 6.94
N HIS A 943 -1.75 18.75 6.67
CA HIS A 943 -0.52 18.59 5.89
C HIS A 943 0.61 19.49 6.44
N LEU A 944 0.76 19.54 7.77
CA LEU A 944 1.69 20.43 8.47
C LEU A 944 2.63 19.59 9.33
N ALA A 945 3.94 19.74 9.14
CA ALA A 945 4.95 18.95 9.83
C ALA A 945 6.07 19.83 10.41
N TYR A 946 6.66 19.35 11.49
CA TYR A 946 7.79 19.95 12.18
C TYR A 946 8.87 18.89 12.36
N THR A 947 10.11 19.20 11.94
CA THR A 947 11.26 18.30 12.05
C THR A 947 12.40 19.07 12.71
N PHE A 948 12.91 18.55 13.82
CA PHE A 948 14.13 19.01 14.47
C PHE A 948 15.32 18.17 13.97
N SER A 949 16.47 18.81 13.73
CA SER A 949 17.73 18.13 13.45
C SER A 949 18.68 18.33 14.65
N GLY A 950 19.17 17.22 15.23
CA GLY A 950 20.07 17.24 16.38
C GLY A 950 19.43 17.59 17.74
N ASP A 951 18.10 17.76 17.81
CA ASP A 951 17.37 18.03 19.05
C ASP A 951 16.00 17.33 19.07
N LYS A 952 15.39 17.22 20.26
CA LYS A 952 14.15 16.49 20.52
C LYS A 952 13.07 17.39 21.14
N TYR A 953 11.83 16.91 21.21
CA TYR A 953 10.79 17.49 22.07
C TYR A 953 10.14 16.42 22.96
N THR A 954 9.54 16.84 24.06
CA THR A 954 8.92 15.95 25.06
C THR A 954 7.39 16.11 25.16
N HIS A 955 6.87 17.24 24.68
CA HIS A 955 5.44 17.55 24.65
C HIS A 955 5.19 18.65 23.59
N ALA A 956 4.01 18.67 22.98
CA ALA A 956 3.58 19.74 22.10
C ALA A 956 2.12 20.18 22.37
N ASP A 957 1.87 21.49 22.45
CA ASP A 957 0.54 22.10 22.50
C ASP A 957 0.24 22.84 21.20
N ILE A 958 -0.85 22.47 20.53
CA ILE A 958 -1.20 22.95 19.19
C ILE A 958 -2.61 23.56 19.19
N ASN A 959 -2.73 24.81 18.74
CA ASN A 959 -4.05 25.40 18.50
C ASN A 959 -4.60 24.94 17.15
N LYS A 960 -5.80 24.35 17.14
CA LYS A 960 -6.42 23.73 15.94
C LYS A 960 -6.79 24.73 14.82
N ASP A 961 -6.70 26.03 15.09
CA ASP A 961 -6.86 27.09 14.08
C ASP A 961 -5.54 27.50 13.40
N GLY A 962 -4.41 26.89 13.78
CA GLY A 962 -3.07 27.20 13.27
C GLY A 962 -2.53 28.54 13.78
N SER A 963 -3.03 29.06 14.90
CA SER A 963 -2.53 30.31 15.50
C SER A 963 -1.22 30.13 16.27
N SER A 964 -0.98 28.97 16.89
CA SER A 964 0.30 28.65 17.54
C SER A 964 0.53 27.16 17.74
N THR A 965 1.82 26.80 17.73
CA THR A 965 2.36 25.50 18.15
C THR A 965 3.46 25.76 19.18
N THR A 966 3.42 25.09 20.33
CA THR A 966 4.45 25.19 21.39
C THR A 966 5.02 23.81 21.66
N PHE A 967 6.34 23.70 21.73
CA PHE A 967 7.08 22.48 22.05
C PHE A 967 7.83 22.64 23.37
N ASP A 968 7.84 21.59 24.18
CA ASP A 968 8.74 21.43 25.31
C ASP A 968 10.02 20.78 24.78
N PHE A 969 10.89 21.68 24.32
CA PHE A 969 12.10 21.43 23.55
C PHE A 969 13.23 20.93 24.45
N GLN A 970 13.84 19.83 24.05
CA GLN A 970 14.97 19.20 24.70
C GLN A 970 16.23 19.44 23.87
N ASN A 971 17.18 20.18 24.46
CA ASN A 971 18.49 20.37 23.87
C ASN A 971 19.32 19.09 24.08
N VAL A 972 19.68 18.37 23.03
CA VAL A 972 20.43 17.11 23.16
C VAL A 972 21.90 17.38 23.45
N SER A 973 22.51 18.34 22.75
CA SER A 973 23.93 18.72 22.93
C SER A 973 24.30 19.22 24.33
N LYS A 974 23.31 19.69 25.12
CA LYS A 974 23.47 20.45 26.38
C LYS A 974 24.43 21.65 26.27
N GLN A 975 24.60 22.19 25.06
CA GLN A 975 25.37 23.41 24.77
C GLN A 975 24.48 24.47 24.10
N ALA A 976 24.84 25.75 24.23
CA ALA A 976 24.15 26.81 23.52
C ALA A 976 24.57 26.80 22.04
N HIS A 977 23.60 26.68 21.15
CA HIS A 977 23.79 26.54 19.71
C HIS A 977 22.56 27.11 18.96
N ASN A 978 22.52 26.98 17.63
CA ASN A 978 21.30 27.27 16.86
C ASN A 978 20.66 25.96 16.42
N ALA A 979 19.49 25.63 16.97
CA ALA A 979 18.75 24.43 16.63
C ALA A 979 18.15 24.54 15.23
N ASP A 980 18.33 23.53 14.38
CA ASP A 980 17.80 23.52 13.02
C ASP A 980 16.37 22.92 13.02
N LEU A 981 15.39 23.75 12.68
CA LEU A 981 13.96 23.42 12.59
C LEU A 981 13.45 23.59 11.16
N THR A 982 12.96 22.50 10.57
CA THR A 982 12.23 22.50 9.30
C THR A 982 10.73 22.45 9.56
N ILE A 983 9.98 23.37 8.96
CA ILE A 983 8.51 23.40 9.00
C ILE A 983 7.99 23.20 7.58
N TYR A 984 7.24 22.12 7.38
CA TYR A 984 6.60 21.81 6.11
C TYR A 984 5.09 22.08 6.16
N ASN A 985 4.51 22.60 5.08
CA ASN A 985 3.08 22.79 4.88
C ASN A 985 2.67 22.43 3.45
N GLY A 986 2.08 21.25 3.24
CA GLY A 986 1.65 20.74 1.95
C GLY A 986 0.51 21.50 1.28
N ASN A 987 -0.25 22.27 2.07
CA ASN A 987 -1.24 23.23 1.59
C ASN A 987 -0.63 24.60 1.21
N GLY A 988 0.61 24.84 1.64
CA GLY A 988 1.34 26.09 1.51
C GLY A 988 1.03 27.09 2.63
N PHE A 989 2.05 27.83 3.04
CA PHE A 989 1.90 28.89 4.03
C PHE A 989 1.10 30.09 3.47
N ASP A 990 0.42 30.82 4.35
CA ASP A 990 -0.23 32.08 4.02
C ASP A 990 0.72 33.28 4.22
N ASN A 991 0.33 34.47 3.75
CA ASN A 991 1.15 35.68 3.82
C ASN A 991 1.19 36.31 5.24
N ALA A 992 1.13 35.50 6.30
CA ALA A 992 1.25 35.94 7.68
C ALA A 992 2.71 35.87 8.14
N THR A 993 3.08 36.72 9.11
CA THR A 993 4.33 36.60 9.84
C THR A 993 4.17 35.61 10.99
N TYR A 994 5.10 34.68 11.10
CA TYR A 994 5.20 33.71 12.17
C TYR A 994 6.42 34.08 13.02
N ASN A 995 6.19 34.44 14.27
CA ASN A 995 7.25 34.69 15.23
C ASN A 995 7.66 33.36 15.84
N VAL A 996 8.97 33.15 16.00
CA VAL A 996 9.52 32.00 16.71
C VAL A 996 10.16 32.50 18.01
N LEU A 997 9.66 31.98 19.12
CA LEU A 997 10.04 32.38 20.46
C LEU A 997 10.71 31.22 21.18
N PHE A 998 11.82 31.49 21.86
CA PHE A 998 12.43 30.55 22.80
C PHE A 998 12.33 31.15 24.21
N ASN A 999 11.77 30.39 25.16
CA ASN A 999 11.49 30.83 26.53
C ASN A 999 10.76 32.20 26.60
N GLY A 1000 9.78 32.40 25.70
CA GLY A 1000 8.96 33.62 25.63
C GLY A 1000 9.61 34.85 24.98
N LYS A 1001 10.87 34.75 24.54
CA LYS A 1001 11.57 35.81 23.77
C LYS A 1001 11.56 35.48 22.29
N VAL A 1002 11.16 36.42 21.42
CA VAL A 1002 11.30 36.27 19.96
C VAL A 1002 12.79 36.15 19.61
N VAL A 1003 13.17 35.03 19.01
CA VAL A 1003 14.56 34.74 18.58
C VAL A 1003 14.71 34.81 17.06
N THR A 1004 13.68 34.42 16.31
CA THR A 1004 13.61 34.61 14.85
C THR A 1004 12.15 34.78 14.39
N SER A 1005 11.94 35.07 13.12
CA SER A 1005 10.61 35.17 12.51
C SER A 1005 10.69 34.93 11.02
N PHE A 1006 9.67 34.28 10.45
CA PHE A 1006 9.53 34.14 9.00
C PHE A 1006 8.17 34.67 8.54
N ASN A 1007 8.06 35.02 7.27
CA ASN A 1007 6.78 35.30 6.63
C ASN A 1007 6.46 34.12 5.71
N GLY A 1008 5.24 33.60 5.78
CA GLY A 1008 4.83 32.47 4.96
C GLY A 1008 4.79 32.77 3.45
N SER A 1009 4.95 34.03 3.02
CA SER A 1009 5.21 34.35 1.61
C SER A 1009 6.66 34.18 1.15
N ASP A 1010 7.61 34.03 2.07
CA ASP A 1010 9.04 34.26 1.81
C ASP A 1010 9.88 32.96 1.75
N GLY A 1011 9.24 31.79 1.94
CA GLY A 1011 9.89 30.48 1.82
C GLY A 1011 10.39 30.16 0.41
N VAL A 1012 11.55 29.48 0.34
CA VAL A 1012 12.24 29.08 -0.91
C VAL A 1012 11.30 28.27 -1.83
N THR A 1013 10.45 27.44 -1.21
CA THR A 1013 9.16 27.07 -1.79
C THR A 1013 8.06 27.60 -0.86
N LYS A 1014 6.85 27.85 -1.39
CA LYS A 1014 5.70 28.26 -0.56
C LYS A 1014 5.20 27.19 0.43
N LYS A 1015 5.88 26.04 0.50
CA LYS A 1015 5.53 24.88 1.31
C LYS A 1015 6.54 24.54 2.40
N GLN A 1016 7.74 25.11 2.40
CA GLN A 1016 8.81 24.72 3.31
C GLN A 1016 9.55 25.95 3.83
N VAL A 1017 9.86 25.94 5.12
CA VAL A 1017 10.66 26.95 5.79
C VAL A 1017 11.67 26.22 6.67
N GLU A 1018 12.95 26.51 6.46
CA GLU A 1018 14.05 26.07 7.30
C GLU A 1018 14.49 27.23 8.19
N LEU A 1019 14.74 26.95 9.46
CA LEU A 1019 15.04 27.94 10.48
C LEU A 1019 16.21 27.47 11.33
N SER A 1020 17.24 28.30 11.45
CA SER A 1020 18.25 28.14 12.49
C SER A 1020 17.84 28.99 13.69
N VAL A 1021 17.60 28.36 14.84
CA VAL A 1021 16.91 28.95 16.00
C VAL A 1021 17.86 29.03 17.20
N PRO A 1022 18.28 30.22 17.65
CA PRO A 1022 19.15 30.34 18.82
C PRO A 1022 18.52 29.78 20.10
N VAL A 1023 19.14 28.76 20.69
CA VAL A 1023 18.70 28.09 21.92
C VAL A 1023 19.75 28.14 23.03
N THR A 1024 19.33 27.96 24.28
CA THR A 1024 20.26 27.87 25.43
C THR A 1024 20.75 26.44 25.63
N ALA A 1025 21.86 26.27 26.36
CA ALA A 1025 22.37 24.99 26.84
C ALA A 1025 21.42 24.17 27.75
N GLN A 1026 20.27 24.75 28.12
CA GLN A 1026 19.21 24.10 28.88
C GLN A 1026 17.97 23.94 28.01
N ASP A 1027 17.20 22.90 28.32
CA ASP A 1027 15.88 22.62 27.76
C ASP A 1027 14.91 23.82 27.99
N GLY A 1028 13.86 23.95 27.19
CA GLY A 1028 13.00 25.13 27.21
C GLY A 1028 11.70 25.01 26.43
N LYS A 1029 10.96 26.13 26.32
CA LYS A 1029 9.75 26.20 25.49
C LYS A 1029 10.03 26.92 24.18
N LEU A 1030 9.87 26.22 23.06
CA LEU A 1030 9.93 26.76 21.71
C LEU A 1030 8.51 27.01 21.20
N GLN A 1031 8.20 28.20 20.69
CA GLN A 1031 6.85 28.57 20.28
C GLN A 1031 6.83 29.20 18.89
N ILE A 1032 6.03 28.65 17.98
CA ILE A 1032 5.74 29.24 16.68
C ILE A 1032 4.37 29.91 16.79
N VAL A 1033 4.31 31.24 16.67
CA VAL A 1033 3.09 32.03 16.89
C VAL A 1033 2.80 32.93 15.70
N LYS A 1034 1.57 32.82 15.18
CA LYS A 1034 1.08 33.59 14.03
C LYS A 1034 0.74 35.02 14.44
N SER A 1035 1.49 35.99 13.91
CA SER A 1035 1.32 37.42 14.18
C SER A 1035 0.50 38.12 13.08
N SER A 1036 -0.30 39.09 13.50
CA SER A 1036 -1.01 40.02 12.60
C SER A 1036 -0.20 41.29 12.27
N THR A 1037 1.00 41.44 12.84
CA THR A 1037 1.86 42.63 12.69
C THR A 1037 3.33 42.22 12.54
N PRO A 1038 4.03 42.63 11.46
CA PRO A 1038 5.47 42.43 11.35
C PRO A 1038 6.18 43.19 12.47
N THR A 1039 7.01 42.49 13.25
CA THR A 1039 7.91 43.12 14.22
C THR A 1039 9.34 42.99 13.69
N PRO A 1040 10.19 44.03 13.73
CA PRO A 1040 11.54 43.94 13.21
C PRO A 1040 12.34 42.83 13.91
N ALA A 1041 13.14 42.08 13.14
CA ALA A 1041 14.06 41.09 13.69
C ALA A 1041 15.07 41.75 14.67
N PRO A 1042 15.51 41.04 15.72
CA PRO A 1042 16.57 41.53 16.60
C PRO A 1042 17.86 41.79 15.82
N ASN A 1043 18.54 42.90 16.11
CA ASN A 1043 19.78 43.28 15.44
C ASN A 1043 20.94 42.43 16.00
N PRO A 1044 21.85 41.82 15.19
CA PRO A 1044 22.82 40.82 15.68
C PRO A 1044 23.94 41.32 16.62
N ASN A 1045 23.97 42.61 16.97
CA ASN A 1045 25.15 43.30 17.53
C ASN A 1045 24.94 43.85 18.95
N ASP A 1046 24.30 43.09 19.85
CA ASP A 1046 24.16 43.48 21.27
C ASP A 1046 24.93 42.53 22.19
N ASN A 1047 26.26 42.57 22.08
CA ASN A 1047 27.22 41.95 23.01
C ASN A 1047 27.70 43.03 23.99
N GLY A 1048 27.23 43.01 25.25
CA GLY A 1048 27.43 44.16 26.14
C GLY A 1048 27.20 43.95 27.64
N GLY A 1049 28.01 43.10 28.28
CA GLY A 1049 28.52 43.34 29.65
C GLY A 1049 27.56 43.23 30.86
N ALA A 1050 27.82 42.25 31.72
CA ALA A 1050 27.25 42.23 33.08
C ALA A 1050 27.98 43.19 34.02
N THR A 1051 27.26 43.93 34.88
CA THR A 1051 27.74 44.29 36.24
C THR A 1051 26.61 44.79 37.17
N THR A 1052 26.48 44.10 38.31
CA THR A 1052 26.00 44.54 39.64
C THR A 1052 25.26 45.88 39.82
N ALA A 1053 24.06 45.81 40.40
CA ALA A 1053 23.78 46.40 41.73
C ALA A 1053 22.51 45.79 42.34
N ALA A 1054 22.57 45.42 43.63
CA ALA A 1054 21.39 45.01 44.40
C ALA A 1054 20.88 46.19 45.25
N THR A 1055 19.56 46.36 45.36
CA THR A 1055 18.96 47.15 46.43
C THR A 1055 17.65 46.51 46.90
N THR A 1056 17.59 46.20 48.19
CA THR A 1056 16.43 45.67 48.93
C THR A 1056 15.50 46.77 49.42
N THR A 1057 14.18 46.52 49.43
CA THR A 1057 13.17 46.96 50.46
C THR A 1057 11.75 46.58 49.99
N THR A 1058 11.11 45.51 50.51
CA THR A 1058 10.26 45.39 51.72
C THR A 1058 8.77 45.74 51.58
N ASN A 1059 7.94 44.68 51.64
CA ASN A 1059 6.72 44.48 52.44
C ASN A 1059 5.39 45.25 52.22
N SER A 1060 4.32 44.50 52.54
CA SER A 1060 2.95 44.88 52.93
C SER A 1060 1.96 45.16 51.78
N GLY A 1061 0.73 44.60 51.78
CA GLY A 1061 0.13 43.63 52.70
C GLY A 1061 -1.41 43.55 52.55
N ASN A 1062 -2.01 42.46 53.05
CA ASN A 1062 -3.47 42.22 53.25
C ASN A 1062 -4.42 42.28 52.03
N SER A 1063 -5.61 41.68 52.00
CA SER A 1063 -6.29 40.54 52.66
C SER A 1063 -7.79 40.81 52.61
N SER A 1064 -8.58 39.99 51.91
CA SER A 1064 -9.99 39.64 52.20
C SER A 1064 -10.55 38.85 50.99
N SER A 1065 -10.94 37.57 51.05
CA SER A 1065 -11.90 36.86 51.92
C SER A 1065 -13.38 37.26 51.71
N SER A 1066 -14.17 36.41 51.05
CA SER A 1066 -15.29 35.69 51.70
C SER A 1066 -16.12 34.85 50.71
N SER A 1067 -16.91 33.93 51.26
CA SER A 1067 -17.48 32.75 50.62
C SER A 1067 -18.99 32.84 50.32
N ALA A 1068 -19.39 32.17 49.23
CA ALA A 1068 -20.61 31.37 49.00
C ALA A 1068 -21.93 31.66 49.76
N ALA A 1069 -23.03 31.77 49.00
CA ALA A 1069 -24.27 30.97 49.21
C ALA A 1069 -25.22 30.99 47.99
N LYS A 1070 -26.05 29.94 47.88
CA LYS A 1070 -27.03 29.64 46.80
C LYS A 1070 -28.36 30.41 46.97
N PRO A 1071 -29.20 30.60 45.93
CA PRO A 1071 -30.47 29.84 45.87
C PRO A 1071 -30.89 29.35 44.46
N THR A 1072 -32.13 28.87 44.30
CA THR A 1072 -32.55 27.79 43.38
C THR A 1072 -33.48 28.17 42.20
N ASN A 1073 -33.32 27.41 41.10
CA ASN A 1073 -34.31 26.88 40.12
C ASN A 1073 -35.22 27.77 39.23
N ASN A 1074 -35.10 27.48 37.91
CA ASN A 1074 -36.11 27.39 36.84
C ASN A 1074 -36.92 28.62 36.35
N ALA A 1075 -36.61 29.06 35.11
CA ALA A 1075 -37.53 28.93 33.95
C ALA A 1075 -36.85 29.20 32.58
N ASN A 1076 -37.29 28.48 31.55
CA ASN A 1076 -36.91 28.50 30.12
C ASN A 1076 -36.43 29.83 29.48
N ALA A 1077 -35.33 29.79 28.72
CA ALA A 1077 -35.36 29.79 27.24
C ALA A 1077 -33.94 29.73 26.61
N GLN A 1078 -33.73 28.87 25.60
CA GLN A 1078 -32.47 28.79 24.85
C GLN A 1078 -32.30 29.95 23.86
N ILE A 1079 -31.09 30.51 23.77
CA ILE A 1079 -30.56 31.08 22.52
C ILE A 1079 -29.15 30.52 22.27
N LYS A 1080 -29.03 29.58 21.33
CA LYS A 1080 -27.75 29.10 20.79
C LYS A 1080 -27.29 30.02 19.65
N ASN A 1081 -26.09 30.57 19.71
CA ASN A 1081 -25.46 31.27 18.59
C ASN A 1081 -24.49 30.33 17.85
N ASN A 1082 -24.99 29.60 16.84
CA ASN A 1082 -24.16 28.78 15.96
C ASN A 1082 -23.70 29.57 14.73
N THR A 1083 -22.38 29.73 14.55
CA THR A 1083 -21.77 30.30 13.35
C THR A 1083 -21.60 29.24 12.24
N ASN A 1084 -22.70 28.59 11.85
CA ASN A 1084 -22.68 27.48 10.88
C ASN A 1084 -22.29 27.94 9.46
N LYS A 1085 -21.15 27.44 8.95
CA LYS A 1085 -20.74 27.52 7.54
C LYS A 1085 -21.77 26.77 6.68
N LEU A 1086 -22.54 27.48 5.86
CA LEU A 1086 -23.69 26.92 5.15
C LEU A 1086 -23.26 25.82 4.15
N ASN A 1087 -23.57 24.55 4.43
CA ASN A 1087 -23.28 23.43 3.53
C ASN A 1087 -24.00 23.61 2.17
N VAL A 1088 -23.26 23.54 1.07
CA VAL A 1088 -23.72 23.77 -0.32
C VAL A 1088 -23.19 22.66 -1.25
N PRO A 1089 -24.03 21.94 -2.00
CA PRO A 1089 -23.59 20.85 -2.88
C PRO A 1089 -22.64 21.29 -4.00
N LYS A 1090 -21.65 20.45 -4.36
CA LYS A 1090 -20.69 20.66 -5.47
C LYS A 1090 -21.37 20.98 -6.82
N THR A 1091 -22.63 20.58 -7.02
CA THR A 1091 -23.44 20.86 -8.23
C THR A 1091 -24.00 22.29 -8.33
N ALA A 1092 -23.89 23.09 -7.26
CA ALA A 1092 -24.32 24.48 -7.24
C ALA A 1092 -23.46 25.40 -8.14
N ALA A 1093 -24.02 26.55 -8.52
CA ALA A 1093 -23.27 27.59 -9.21
C ALA A 1093 -22.38 28.36 -8.22
N LYS A 1094 -21.07 28.43 -8.47
CA LYS A 1094 -20.09 29.16 -7.64
C LYS A 1094 -20.50 30.62 -7.44
N VAL A 1095 -20.18 31.22 -6.28
CA VAL A 1095 -20.34 32.67 -6.07
C VAL A 1095 -19.53 33.44 -7.12
N GLY A 1096 -20.09 34.56 -7.59
CA GLY A 1096 -19.61 35.35 -8.71
C GLY A 1096 -19.98 34.81 -10.10
N SER A 1097 -20.39 33.53 -10.22
CA SER A 1097 -20.74 32.96 -11.54
C SER A 1097 -22.13 33.37 -12.03
N ALA A 1098 -22.29 33.37 -13.35
CA ALA A 1098 -23.55 33.72 -14.01
C ALA A 1098 -24.46 32.49 -14.20
N VAL A 1099 -25.72 32.62 -13.80
CA VAL A 1099 -26.80 31.65 -14.03
C VAL A 1099 -27.96 32.29 -14.82
N TYR A 1100 -28.76 31.48 -15.51
CA TYR A 1100 -29.90 31.95 -16.30
C TYR A 1100 -31.15 31.10 -16.04
N ALA A 1101 -32.32 31.73 -16.06
CA ALA A 1101 -33.58 31.04 -15.82
C ALA A 1101 -34.02 30.22 -17.03
N THR A 1102 -34.24 28.91 -16.84
CA THR A 1102 -34.75 28.00 -17.88
C THR A 1102 -36.28 28.00 -17.94
N ASN A 1103 -36.95 28.32 -16.83
CA ASN A 1103 -38.40 28.41 -16.66
C ASN A 1103 -38.81 29.73 -15.98
N LYS A 1104 -40.12 29.95 -15.80
CA LYS A 1104 -40.67 31.10 -15.06
C LYS A 1104 -40.16 31.06 -13.61
N ILE A 1105 -39.52 32.13 -13.14
CA ILE A 1105 -39.06 32.28 -11.76
C ILE A 1105 -39.45 33.65 -11.20
N SER A 1106 -39.36 33.83 -9.89
CA SER A 1106 -39.47 35.15 -9.25
C SER A 1106 -38.28 35.40 -8.33
N LEU A 1107 -37.91 36.67 -8.19
CA LEU A 1107 -36.93 37.16 -7.22
C LEU A 1107 -37.64 37.55 -5.93
N TYR A 1108 -37.12 37.14 -4.78
CA TYR A 1108 -37.72 37.40 -3.46
C TYR A 1108 -36.78 38.16 -2.53
N LYS A 1109 -37.32 38.92 -1.57
CA LYS A 1109 -36.55 39.60 -0.51
C LYS A 1109 -35.90 38.61 0.49
N GLY A 1110 -36.48 37.42 0.67
CA GLY A 1110 -35.99 36.37 1.58
C GLY A 1110 -35.98 34.97 0.95
N ALA A 1111 -35.19 34.06 1.51
CA ALA A 1111 -34.94 32.71 0.98
C ALA A 1111 -36.18 31.77 0.99
N THR A 1112 -37.11 32.00 1.93
CA THR A 1112 -38.32 31.17 2.14
C THR A 1112 -39.50 31.55 1.22
N PHE A 1113 -39.31 32.48 0.28
CA PHE A 1113 -40.22 32.75 -0.85
C PHE A 1113 -41.68 33.09 -0.50
N LYS A 1114 -41.90 33.81 0.60
CA LYS A 1114 -43.23 34.31 0.97
C LYS A 1114 -43.81 35.19 -0.15
N LYS A 1115 -45.10 35.03 -0.48
CA LYS A 1115 -45.80 35.77 -1.56
C LYS A 1115 -45.67 37.30 -1.42
N SER A 1116 -45.71 37.80 -0.18
CA SER A 1116 -45.51 39.21 0.20
C SER A 1116 -44.08 39.73 0.01
N GLN A 1117 -43.09 38.84 -0.09
CA GLN A 1117 -41.68 39.18 -0.28
C GLN A 1117 -41.24 39.14 -1.75
N LYS A 1118 -42.15 38.92 -2.70
CA LYS A 1118 -41.84 38.81 -4.13
C LYS A 1118 -41.52 40.19 -4.73
N ILE A 1119 -40.31 40.36 -5.26
CA ILE A 1119 -39.81 41.60 -5.86
C ILE A 1119 -40.27 41.73 -7.32
N VAL A 1120 -40.09 40.67 -8.12
CA VAL A 1120 -40.48 40.63 -9.54
C VAL A 1120 -40.57 39.19 -10.05
N THR A 1121 -41.40 38.96 -11.06
CA THR A 1121 -41.54 37.66 -11.76
C THR A 1121 -40.99 37.76 -13.18
N TYR A 1122 -40.10 36.84 -13.55
CA TYR A 1122 -39.55 36.72 -14.90
C TYR A 1122 -40.34 35.66 -15.68
N LYS A 1123 -40.79 36.00 -16.89
CA LYS A 1123 -41.47 35.07 -17.80
C LYS A 1123 -40.47 34.06 -18.38
N LYS A 1124 -40.94 32.87 -18.75
CA LYS A 1124 -40.15 31.88 -19.52
C LYS A 1124 -39.81 32.48 -20.90
N ALA A 1125 -38.57 32.30 -21.36
CA ALA A 1125 -38.08 32.89 -22.60
C ALA A 1125 -37.25 31.91 -23.45
N LYS A 1126 -37.19 32.17 -24.77
CA LYS A 1126 -36.26 31.50 -25.70
C LYS A 1126 -34.81 31.71 -25.23
N ARG A 1127 -33.93 30.74 -25.47
CA ARG A 1127 -32.56 30.65 -24.90
C ARG A 1127 -31.79 31.99 -24.89
N ILE A 1128 -31.73 32.66 -26.04
CA ILE A 1128 -31.07 33.96 -26.24
C ILE A 1128 -31.63 35.11 -25.40
N ASN A 1129 -32.90 35.04 -24.99
CA ASN A 1129 -33.63 36.07 -24.25
C ASN A 1129 -33.86 35.69 -22.76
N ARG A 1130 -33.28 34.58 -22.28
CA ARG A 1130 -33.45 34.15 -20.88
C ARG A 1130 -32.78 35.14 -19.90
N PRO A 1131 -33.43 35.46 -18.77
CA PRO A 1131 -32.88 36.38 -17.80
C PRO A 1131 -31.66 35.78 -17.09
N MET A 1132 -30.61 36.57 -16.95
CA MET A 1132 -29.35 36.23 -16.29
C MET A 1132 -29.23 36.87 -14.91
N PHE A 1133 -28.49 36.19 -14.03
CA PHE A 1133 -28.25 36.57 -12.65
C PHE A 1133 -26.82 36.21 -12.26
N ILE A 1134 -26.15 37.09 -11.51
CA ILE A 1134 -24.86 36.78 -10.86
C ILE A 1134 -25.13 36.25 -9.46
N VAL A 1135 -24.60 35.08 -9.13
CA VAL A 1135 -24.66 34.52 -7.77
C VAL A 1135 -23.78 35.36 -6.84
N LYS A 1136 -24.35 35.87 -5.74
CA LYS A 1136 -23.68 36.68 -4.72
C LYS A 1136 -23.56 35.97 -3.36
N GLY A 1137 -24.14 34.78 -3.24
CA GLY A 1137 -24.08 33.94 -2.03
C GLY A 1137 -25.16 32.87 -2.04
N PHE A 1138 -25.21 32.07 -0.98
CA PHE A 1138 -26.18 31.00 -0.78
C PHE A 1138 -27.04 31.28 0.46
N ALA A 1139 -28.22 30.70 0.49
CA ALA A 1139 -29.07 30.63 1.67
C ALA A 1139 -29.94 29.36 1.58
N ARG A 1140 -30.52 28.93 2.70
CA ARG A 1140 -31.57 27.90 2.72
C ARG A 1140 -32.90 28.54 3.10
N SER A 1141 -34.03 27.99 2.63
CA SER A 1141 -35.34 28.30 3.20
C SER A 1141 -35.47 27.70 4.60
N ASN A 1142 -36.55 28.03 5.32
CA ASN A 1142 -36.85 27.41 6.62
C ASN A 1142 -36.82 25.88 6.53
N ASP A 1143 -37.37 25.32 5.44
CA ASP A 1143 -37.43 23.88 5.13
C ASP A 1143 -36.13 23.36 4.48
N GLY A 1144 -34.98 24.00 4.79
CA GLY A 1144 -33.65 23.57 4.36
C GLY A 1144 -33.31 23.73 2.88
N VAL A 1145 -34.24 24.13 2.01
CA VAL A 1145 -34.03 24.10 0.54
C VAL A 1145 -33.09 25.21 0.05
N LEU A 1146 -32.04 24.85 -0.69
CA LEU A 1146 -31.04 25.79 -1.21
C LEU A 1146 -31.63 26.87 -2.14
N ARG A 1147 -31.10 28.08 -1.99
CA ARG A 1147 -31.39 29.31 -2.74
C ARG A 1147 -30.10 30.01 -3.14
N TYR A 1148 -30.11 30.66 -4.30
CA TYR A 1148 -29.07 31.62 -4.68
C TYR A 1148 -29.48 33.02 -4.24
N LYS A 1149 -28.64 33.70 -3.47
CA LYS A 1149 -28.66 35.17 -3.36
C LYS A 1149 -28.04 35.71 -4.65
N VAL A 1150 -28.72 36.59 -5.37
CA VAL A 1150 -28.32 37.02 -6.72
C VAL A 1150 -28.46 38.52 -6.95
N LYS A 1151 -27.80 39.00 -8.01
CA LYS A 1151 -28.04 40.30 -8.66
C LYS A 1151 -28.52 40.06 -10.11
N ASP A 1152 -29.60 40.71 -10.52
CA ASP A 1152 -30.07 40.76 -11.91
C ASP A 1152 -29.05 41.54 -12.79
N VAL A 1153 -28.66 40.95 -13.92
CA VAL A 1153 -27.71 41.54 -14.90
C VAL A 1153 -28.28 41.61 -16.32
N ASN A 1154 -29.60 41.79 -16.46
CA ASN A 1154 -30.28 41.99 -17.73
C ASN A 1154 -30.33 43.49 -18.04
N HIS A 1155 -29.21 44.04 -18.53
CA HIS A 1155 -28.99 45.48 -18.70
C HIS A 1155 -30.11 46.23 -19.46
N ASP A 1156 -30.74 45.58 -20.43
CA ASP A 1156 -31.82 46.18 -21.25
C ASP A 1156 -33.21 46.16 -20.57
N ALA A 1157 -33.30 45.76 -19.29
CA ALA A 1157 -34.55 45.60 -18.56
C ALA A 1157 -34.65 46.49 -17.31
N LYS A 1158 -35.87 46.98 -17.00
CA LYS A 1158 -36.21 47.72 -15.76
C LYS A 1158 -35.99 46.92 -14.45
N THR A 1159 -35.47 45.69 -14.53
CA THR A 1159 -35.10 44.85 -13.38
C THR A 1159 -33.59 44.78 -13.15
N ALA A 1160 -32.77 45.31 -14.06
CA ALA A 1160 -31.32 45.34 -13.96
C ALA A 1160 -30.86 45.85 -12.57
N GLY A 1161 -29.85 45.19 -12.01
CA GLY A 1161 -29.26 45.57 -10.72
C GLY A 1161 -30.04 45.12 -9.48
N LYS A 1162 -31.32 44.72 -9.59
CA LYS A 1162 -32.10 44.24 -8.43
C LYS A 1162 -31.46 43.02 -7.79
N THR A 1163 -31.41 43.01 -6.45
CA THR A 1163 -30.87 41.90 -5.66
C THR A 1163 -31.98 41.16 -4.90
N GLY A 1164 -31.73 39.91 -4.55
CA GLY A 1164 -32.68 39.06 -3.82
C GLY A 1164 -32.36 37.58 -3.97
N TYR A 1165 -33.33 36.72 -3.72
CA TYR A 1165 -33.19 35.26 -3.75
C TYR A 1165 -33.96 34.63 -4.91
N ILE A 1166 -33.32 33.68 -5.61
CA ILE A 1166 -33.94 32.80 -6.62
C ILE A 1166 -33.66 31.32 -6.29
N THR A 1167 -34.42 30.41 -6.88
CA THR A 1167 -34.29 28.98 -6.62
C THR A 1167 -32.94 28.46 -7.14
N ALA A 1168 -32.28 27.60 -6.37
CA ALA A 1168 -31.09 26.90 -6.84
C ALA A 1168 -31.42 25.63 -7.67
N ASN A 1169 -32.70 25.25 -7.78
CA ASN A 1169 -33.13 24.03 -8.44
C ASN A 1169 -32.82 24.06 -9.96
N ARG A 1170 -32.09 23.03 -10.42
CA ARG A 1170 -31.62 22.86 -11.81
C ARG A 1170 -32.76 22.82 -12.86
N ARG A 1171 -33.99 22.48 -12.47
CA ARG A 1171 -35.18 22.55 -13.35
C ARG A 1171 -35.56 23.99 -13.73
N TYR A 1172 -35.11 24.99 -12.96
CA TYR A 1172 -35.47 26.40 -13.13
C TYR A 1172 -34.30 27.32 -13.46
N VAL A 1173 -33.08 26.95 -13.07
CA VAL A 1173 -31.87 27.79 -13.19
C VAL A 1173 -30.68 26.93 -13.60
N ALA A 1174 -29.90 27.39 -14.59
CA ALA A 1174 -28.71 26.69 -15.08
C ALA A 1174 -27.48 27.63 -15.17
N PRO A 1175 -26.23 27.12 -15.11
CA PRO A 1175 -25.03 27.92 -15.36
C PRO A 1175 -24.97 28.44 -16.80
N VAL A 1176 -24.68 29.73 -16.99
CA VAL A 1176 -24.64 30.39 -18.32
C VAL A 1176 -23.52 29.86 -19.21
N TYR A 1177 -22.42 29.39 -18.64
CA TYR A 1177 -21.27 28.88 -19.39
C TYR A 1177 -21.29 27.36 -19.53
N TYR A 1178 -20.80 26.83 -20.65
CA TYR A 1178 -20.50 25.41 -20.82
C TYR A 1178 -19.31 25.00 -19.93
N ARG A 1179 -19.26 23.74 -19.50
CA ARG A 1179 -18.16 23.16 -18.69
C ARG A 1179 -17.53 21.92 -19.34
N SER A 1180 -17.99 21.52 -20.52
CA SER A 1180 -17.58 20.31 -21.24
C SER A 1180 -17.54 20.59 -22.74
N LEU A 1181 -16.86 19.72 -23.49
CA LEU A 1181 -16.92 19.72 -24.95
C LEU A 1181 -18.23 19.10 -25.47
N PRO A 1182 -18.74 19.51 -26.63
CA PRO A 1182 -19.75 18.75 -27.36
C PRO A 1182 -19.16 17.43 -27.86
N LYS A 1183 -19.92 16.31 -27.77
CA LYS A 1183 -19.49 14.99 -28.28
C LYS A 1183 -18.96 15.07 -29.73
N ALA A 1184 -19.70 15.75 -30.61
CA ALA A 1184 -19.34 15.95 -32.02
C ALA A 1184 -18.29 17.05 -32.29
N LYS A 1185 -17.66 17.63 -31.26
CA LYS A 1185 -16.67 18.74 -31.35
C LYS A 1185 -17.13 19.97 -32.18
N ASN A 1186 -18.44 20.18 -32.34
CA ASN A 1186 -19.06 21.31 -33.08
C ASN A 1186 -19.91 22.22 -32.17
N ILE A 1187 -19.91 23.52 -32.46
CA ILE A 1187 -20.83 24.52 -31.88
C ILE A 1187 -21.49 25.39 -32.98
N THR A 1188 -22.74 25.81 -32.82
CA THR A 1188 -23.38 26.87 -33.63
C THR A 1188 -23.40 28.21 -32.88
N VAL A 1189 -23.16 29.31 -33.59
CA VAL A 1189 -23.40 30.68 -33.11
C VAL A 1189 -24.91 31.00 -33.12
N ILE A 1190 -25.50 31.30 -31.95
CA ILE A 1190 -26.93 31.63 -31.80
C ILE A 1190 -27.20 33.10 -31.41
N SER A 1191 -26.14 33.90 -31.19
CA SER A 1191 -26.24 35.33 -30.93
C SER A 1191 -26.79 36.08 -32.15
N LYS A 1192 -27.82 36.91 -31.97
CA LYS A 1192 -28.35 37.79 -33.03
C LYS A 1192 -27.28 38.71 -33.63
N ASN A 1193 -26.39 39.20 -32.78
CA ASN A 1193 -25.32 40.14 -33.16
C ASN A 1193 -24.02 39.40 -33.50
N GLY A 1194 -24.08 38.09 -33.76
CA GLY A 1194 -22.90 37.24 -33.92
C GLY A 1194 -22.02 37.16 -32.67
N VAL A 1195 -20.81 36.66 -32.84
CA VAL A 1195 -19.76 36.56 -31.81
C VAL A 1195 -18.39 36.80 -32.41
N ASN A 1196 -17.48 37.40 -31.64
CA ASN A 1196 -16.08 37.54 -32.04
C ASN A 1196 -15.25 36.37 -31.54
N ALA A 1197 -14.21 36.01 -32.29
CA ALA A 1197 -13.09 35.19 -31.82
C ALA A 1197 -11.82 36.03 -31.66
N TYR A 1198 -10.93 35.59 -30.77
CA TYR A 1198 -9.80 36.36 -30.23
C TYR A 1198 -8.51 35.53 -30.20
N ARG A 1199 -7.35 36.18 -30.09
CA ARG A 1199 -6.04 35.53 -29.94
C ARG A 1199 -5.87 34.82 -28.60
N THR A 1200 -6.47 35.35 -27.52
CA THR A 1200 -6.34 34.81 -26.16
C THR A 1200 -7.70 34.56 -25.49
N GLU A 1201 -7.70 33.67 -24.50
CA GLU A 1201 -8.84 33.32 -23.63
C GLU A 1201 -9.37 34.52 -22.81
N SER A 1202 -8.48 35.46 -22.48
CA SER A 1202 -8.80 36.79 -21.93
C SER A 1202 -9.53 37.74 -22.91
N PHE A 1203 -9.75 37.32 -24.16
CA PHE A 1203 -10.34 38.13 -25.25
C PHE A 1203 -9.54 39.38 -25.64
N LYS A 1204 -8.20 39.29 -25.59
CA LYS A 1204 -7.32 40.29 -26.23
C LYS A 1204 -7.08 39.91 -27.69
N GLY A 1205 -6.89 40.92 -28.55
CA GLY A 1205 -6.65 40.75 -29.99
C GLY A 1205 -7.80 40.08 -30.74
N LYS A 1206 -8.84 40.84 -31.12
CA LYS A 1206 -9.95 40.37 -31.96
C LYS A 1206 -9.42 39.88 -33.32
N LEU A 1207 -9.84 38.69 -33.75
CA LEU A 1207 -9.42 38.06 -35.01
C LEU A 1207 -10.51 38.06 -36.07
N LYS A 1208 -11.66 37.43 -35.76
CA LYS A 1208 -12.75 37.22 -36.73
C LYS A 1208 -14.11 37.40 -36.07
N HIS A 1209 -15.08 37.86 -36.84
CA HIS A 1209 -16.49 37.91 -36.43
C HIS A 1209 -17.27 36.80 -37.12
N TYR A 1210 -18.05 36.04 -36.36
CA TYR A 1210 -18.89 34.94 -36.83
C TYR A 1210 -20.37 35.32 -36.67
N LYS A 1211 -21.12 35.27 -37.77
CA LYS A 1211 -22.55 35.61 -37.84
C LYS A 1211 -23.41 34.52 -37.19
N LEU A 1212 -24.66 34.86 -36.87
CA LEU A 1212 -25.70 33.90 -36.50
C LEU A 1212 -25.74 32.71 -37.49
N GLY A 1213 -25.87 31.49 -36.98
CA GLY A 1213 -25.90 30.26 -37.80
C GLY A 1213 -24.51 29.69 -38.16
N THR A 1214 -23.40 30.35 -37.83
CA THR A 1214 -22.07 29.80 -38.15
C THR A 1214 -21.77 28.56 -37.29
N HIS A 1215 -21.43 27.44 -37.92
CA HIS A 1215 -20.90 26.24 -37.27
C HIS A 1215 -19.37 26.30 -37.14
N LEU A 1216 -18.83 25.90 -35.98
CA LEU A 1216 -17.40 25.99 -35.65
C LEU A 1216 -16.90 24.71 -34.96
N LYS A 1217 -15.75 24.18 -35.40
CA LYS A 1217 -15.05 23.05 -34.76
C LYS A 1217 -14.22 23.52 -33.56
N VAL A 1218 -14.36 22.84 -32.41
CA VAL A 1218 -13.70 23.15 -31.13
C VAL A 1218 -12.68 22.07 -30.75
N LYS A 1219 -11.47 22.49 -30.37
CA LYS A 1219 -10.35 21.62 -29.93
C LYS A 1219 -10.49 21.26 -28.45
N LYS A 1220 -10.58 22.27 -27.58
CA LYS A 1220 -10.79 22.11 -26.12
C LYS A 1220 -11.64 23.24 -25.54
N ILE A 1221 -12.20 23.02 -24.35
CA ILE A 1221 -12.79 24.08 -23.53
C ILE A 1221 -11.73 24.57 -22.53
N VAL A 1222 -11.67 25.88 -22.30
CA VAL A 1222 -10.70 26.53 -21.39
C VAL A 1222 -11.47 27.39 -20.39
N ASN A 1223 -11.09 27.29 -19.12
CA ASN A 1223 -11.66 28.13 -18.06
C ASN A 1223 -10.85 29.43 -17.94
N TYR A 1224 -11.55 30.56 -17.80
CA TYR A 1224 -10.96 31.87 -17.55
C TYR A 1224 -11.75 32.55 -16.43
N HIS A 1225 -11.17 32.56 -15.23
CA HIS A 1225 -11.83 32.86 -13.96
C HIS A 1225 -13.19 32.11 -13.84
N LEU A 1226 -14.31 32.83 -13.65
CA LEU A 1226 -15.64 32.25 -13.46
C LEU A 1226 -16.41 31.99 -14.77
N THR A 1227 -15.71 32.01 -15.91
CA THR A 1227 -16.29 31.88 -17.25
C THR A 1227 -15.53 30.86 -18.09
N SER A 1228 -16.12 30.34 -19.17
CA SER A 1228 -15.42 29.43 -20.09
C SER A 1228 -15.31 29.99 -21.51
N ARG A 1229 -14.38 29.41 -22.26
CA ARG A 1229 -14.04 29.69 -23.66
C ARG A 1229 -13.94 28.37 -24.40
N TYR A 1230 -14.24 28.35 -25.69
CA TYR A 1230 -13.78 27.28 -26.57
C TYR A 1230 -12.55 27.74 -27.33
N LEU A 1231 -11.52 26.90 -27.37
CA LEU A 1231 -10.43 26.99 -28.32
C LEU A 1231 -10.91 26.35 -29.62
N LEU A 1232 -10.97 27.12 -30.70
CA LEU A 1232 -11.29 26.63 -32.04
C LEU A 1232 -10.09 25.88 -32.63
N MET A 1233 -10.33 25.03 -33.64
CA MET A 1233 -9.25 24.27 -34.31
C MET A 1233 -8.15 25.16 -34.93
N ASN A 1234 -8.46 26.41 -35.26
CA ASN A 1234 -7.52 27.40 -35.79
C ASN A 1234 -6.77 28.22 -34.70
N GLY A 1235 -6.76 27.74 -33.45
CA GLY A 1235 -6.05 28.40 -32.34
C GLY A 1235 -6.75 29.62 -31.74
N SER A 1236 -7.89 30.06 -32.27
CA SER A 1236 -8.61 31.24 -31.76
C SER A 1236 -9.64 30.91 -30.68
N TYR A 1237 -9.90 31.85 -29.76
CA TYR A 1237 -10.81 31.67 -28.63
C TYR A 1237 -12.17 32.33 -28.86
N ILE A 1238 -13.25 31.61 -28.52
CA ILE A 1238 -14.64 32.09 -28.58
C ILE A 1238 -15.37 31.86 -27.25
N THR A 1239 -16.48 32.57 -27.02
CA THR A 1239 -17.24 32.50 -25.76
C THR A 1239 -17.89 31.14 -25.51
N GLY A 1240 -17.78 30.64 -24.27
CA GLY A 1240 -18.52 29.45 -23.80
C GLY A 1240 -19.96 29.76 -23.36
N ASN A 1241 -20.48 30.97 -23.60
CA ASN A 1241 -21.77 31.44 -23.10
C ASN A 1241 -22.96 30.83 -23.89
N LYS A 1242 -23.81 30.05 -23.21
CA LYS A 1242 -24.99 29.34 -23.72
C LYS A 1242 -26.11 30.21 -24.30
N LYS A 1243 -26.04 31.54 -24.15
CA LYS A 1243 -26.94 32.49 -24.83
C LYS A 1243 -26.38 33.00 -26.16
N LEU A 1244 -25.08 32.82 -26.41
CA LEU A 1244 -24.38 33.32 -27.60
C LEU A 1244 -23.98 32.18 -28.55
N ILE A 1245 -23.75 30.98 -28.02
CA ILE A 1245 -23.45 29.75 -28.74
C ILE A 1245 -24.26 28.56 -28.20
N ILE A 1246 -24.30 27.47 -28.97
CA ILE A 1246 -24.85 26.19 -28.56
C ILE A 1246 -24.01 25.03 -29.08
N GLN A 1247 -24.00 23.91 -28.36
CA GLN A 1247 -23.33 22.68 -28.74
C GLN A 1247 -24.14 21.91 -29.80
N GLY A 1248 -23.45 21.33 -30.79
CA GLY A 1248 -24.05 20.61 -31.92
C GLY A 1248 -24.45 21.53 -33.09
N ASN A 1249 -25.02 20.93 -34.12
CA ASN A 1249 -25.59 21.63 -35.27
C ASN A 1249 -27.04 22.02 -34.93
N TYR A 1250 -27.20 23.22 -34.36
CA TYR A 1250 -28.49 23.88 -34.09
C TYR A 1250 -28.86 24.86 -35.20
#